data_AF-A0A952B3I0-F1
#
_entry.id   AF-A0A952B3I0-F1
#
_cell.length_a   1.000
_cell.length_b   1.000
_cell.length_c   1.000
_cell.angle_alpha   90.00
_cell.angle_beta   90.00
_cell.angle_gamma   90.00
#
_symmetry.space_group_name_H-M   'P 1'
#
loop_
_entity.id
_entity.type
_entity.pdbx_description
1 polymer ?
#
loop_
_entity_poly.entity_id
_entity_poly.type
_entity_poly.pdbx_seq_one_letter_code
_entity_poly.pdbx_strand_id
1 'polypeptide(L)'
;MRVHVLYSSVRFLVILLFSLSVCSTELSAADDWIPGIQELYRLDRLGVLKESIKVASVSSYDRTGGNNDGFGGQYSYVRKEKDGLVLADLQGPGIIYRIWTPTPTDDIIEFYFDGESEPSISVKLRDLFLGKHPAFIRPLVGYGAGGFYSYVPLTYEKSCKVFIRAERFQFYQINYATYPEGTAIVSSPKQPADEYGYHLEKARKLFESYGTDISSYVVPAGGRIERFNSKVRLKGREAVNIFEIDRPGRIVGIRISPPEALVDKERRVILRAYWDGNEQPAILSPAGDFFGYAWGKPATKSLLVGSANGVDYCYFPMPFDKSARIELLSDRRLAKETELEVEVLFVPIARRENEGRFYAIWRRENPTTKGKPFTFVETTGRGHIVGLIQQSQGFKSGNTYFFEGDDQTTIDGELVIHGTGSEDLYNGGWYDVTGRWDSKRSFPLSGCLGYQKHLGRTGGYRFFLGDVYSYRKSVLQTIEHAPAENDLLNDYCAVTFLYSLDRPTCEFDLPPAEERKVIDLKRIVFAAWWNIPISAFSYRDGSLTKKVEKIDDKNVRFFSLRAKGNDTFGHHFICFECELPSAGKYKVSLDAVKGPSQGKVQMFIDEAPVGPEVDFYAAKRKCALDEYIATLNLAEGPNKLLFKLTGKHAESQGLGLDLTNIICERLD
;
A
#
# COMPACT_ATOMS: atom_id res chain seq x y z
N MET A 1 104.65 -7.68 -30.28
CA MET A 1 103.43 -7.39 -29.48
C MET A 1 103.49 -8.23 -28.23
N ARG A 2 103.93 -7.62 -27.12
CA ARG A 2 103.89 -8.17 -25.75
C ARG A 2 102.67 -7.56 -25.06
N VAL A 3 101.86 -8.34 -24.35
CA VAL A 3 101.08 -7.82 -23.22
C VAL A 3 101.10 -8.85 -22.08
N HIS A 4 101.55 -8.35 -20.93
CA HIS A 4 101.67 -8.94 -19.59
C HIS A 4 100.30 -9.33 -18.98
N VAL A 5 100.14 -10.45 -18.27
CA VAL A 5 100.53 -10.75 -16.87
C VAL A 5 99.74 -9.94 -15.80
N LEU A 6 98.84 -10.70 -15.13
CA LEU A 6 98.48 -10.76 -13.70
C LEU A 6 98.12 -9.49 -12.88
N TYR A 7 97.01 -9.53 -12.12
CA TYR A 7 96.93 -9.96 -10.69
C TYR A 7 95.62 -9.48 -10.01
N SER A 8 95.08 -10.32 -9.10
CA SER A 8 94.49 -9.96 -7.77
C SER A 8 93.17 -9.15 -7.73
N SER A 9 92.23 -9.26 -6.78
CA SER A 9 91.85 -10.20 -5.71
C SER A 9 90.46 -9.79 -5.19
N VAL A 10 89.76 -10.76 -4.63
CA VAL A 10 88.54 -10.75 -3.79
C VAL A 10 88.28 -9.47 -2.96
N ARG A 11 87.02 -8.99 -2.94
CA ARG A 11 86.30 -8.59 -1.71
C ARG A 11 84.78 -8.45 -1.90
N PHE A 12 84.06 -9.10 -0.99
CA PHE A 12 82.61 -9.07 -0.78
C PHE A 12 82.05 -7.65 -0.62
N LEU A 13 80.91 -7.38 -1.25
CA LEU A 13 79.93 -6.43 -0.72
C LEU A 13 78.52 -7.01 -0.92
N VAL A 14 77.86 -7.28 0.20
CA VAL A 14 76.45 -7.67 0.30
C VAL A 14 75.60 -6.44 -0.02
N ILE A 15 74.80 -6.49 -1.08
CA ILE A 15 73.63 -5.63 -1.25
C ILE A 15 72.45 -6.53 -1.62
N LEU A 16 71.50 -6.61 -0.68
CA LEU A 16 70.17 -7.19 -0.84
C LEU A 16 69.47 -6.57 -2.05
N LEU A 17 69.08 -7.39 -3.03
CA LEU A 17 68.04 -7.06 -3.99
C LEU A 17 66.84 -7.96 -3.73
N PHE A 18 65.98 -7.52 -2.81
CA PHE A 18 64.57 -7.89 -2.79
C PHE A 18 63.94 -7.31 -4.07
N SER A 19 63.88 -8.12 -5.13
CA SER A 19 62.96 -7.85 -6.22
C SER A 19 61.58 -8.32 -5.78
N LEU A 20 60.83 -7.35 -5.25
CA LEU A 20 59.41 -7.41 -4.96
C LEU A 20 58.65 -7.83 -6.22
N SER A 21 58.44 -9.13 -6.40
CA SER A 21 57.25 -9.65 -7.07
C SER A 21 56.05 -9.41 -6.16
N VAL A 22 55.64 -8.14 -6.02
CA VAL A 22 54.26 -7.84 -5.63
C VAL A 22 53.46 -8.07 -6.90
N CYS A 23 53.09 -9.33 -7.10
CA CYS A 23 51.86 -9.64 -7.78
C CYS A 23 50.81 -8.86 -6.97
N SER A 24 50.30 -7.76 -7.54
CA SER A 24 49.20 -7.01 -7.00
C SER A 24 47.98 -7.92 -7.04
N THR A 25 47.86 -8.77 -6.02
CA THR A 25 46.59 -9.29 -5.55
C THR A 25 45.84 -8.13 -4.92
N GLU A 26 45.43 -7.17 -5.74
CA GLU A 26 44.09 -6.62 -5.54
C GLU A 26 43.15 -7.76 -5.98
N LEU A 27 42.95 -8.73 -5.09
CA LEU A 27 41.64 -9.33 -5.01
C LEU A 27 40.72 -8.13 -4.86
N SER A 28 40.01 -7.79 -5.94
CA SER A 28 38.71 -7.15 -5.86
C SER A 28 38.04 -7.78 -4.65
N ALA A 29 37.93 -7.04 -3.54
CA ALA A 29 37.08 -7.48 -2.44
C ALA A 29 35.74 -7.78 -3.10
N ALA A 30 35.39 -9.06 -3.21
CA ALA A 30 34.08 -9.44 -3.68
C ALA A 30 33.11 -8.65 -2.81
N ASP A 31 32.23 -7.85 -3.40
CA ASP A 31 31.21 -7.12 -2.65
C ASP A 31 30.44 -8.20 -1.88
N ASP A 32 30.71 -8.31 -0.57
CA ASP A 32 30.22 -9.37 0.36
C ASP A 32 28.69 -9.32 0.45
N TRP A 33 28.05 -9.80 -0.60
CA TRP A 33 26.62 -9.79 -0.80
C TRP A 33 26.06 -11.16 -0.52
N ILE A 34 25.21 -11.22 0.50
CA ILE A 34 24.45 -12.40 0.86
C ILE A 34 22.97 -12.00 0.85
N PRO A 35 22.09 -12.72 0.10
CA PRO A 35 20.65 -12.48 0.14
C PRO A 35 20.09 -12.56 1.56
N GLY A 36 19.03 -11.80 1.85
CA GLY A 36 18.46 -11.69 3.19
C GLY A 36 18.51 -10.27 3.71
N ILE A 37 19.07 -10.06 4.91
CA ILE A 37 18.97 -8.77 5.63
C ILE A 37 19.58 -7.59 4.86
N GLN A 38 20.59 -7.83 4.02
CA GLN A 38 21.20 -6.76 3.22
C GLN A 38 20.25 -6.17 2.17
N GLU A 39 19.24 -6.92 1.70
CA GLU A 39 18.22 -6.44 0.76
C GLU A 39 17.34 -5.35 1.34
N LEU A 40 17.26 -5.26 2.67
CA LEU A 40 16.50 -4.21 3.33
C LEU A 40 17.20 -2.85 3.31
N TYR A 41 18.52 -2.76 3.03
CA TYR A 41 19.24 -1.48 3.04
C TYR A 41 20.17 -1.20 1.87
N ARG A 42 20.57 -2.21 1.08
CA ARG A 42 21.35 -2.04 -0.16
C ARG A 42 20.43 -1.69 -1.33
N LEU A 43 19.76 -0.53 -1.25
CA LEU A 43 18.85 -0.08 -2.30
C LEU A 43 19.58 0.16 -3.64
N ASP A 44 20.90 0.39 -3.61
CA ASP A 44 21.77 0.41 -4.80
C ASP A 44 21.76 -0.90 -5.60
N ARG A 45 21.26 -2.00 -5.01
CA ARG A 45 21.11 -3.31 -5.66
C ARG A 45 19.65 -3.64 -6.00
N LEU A 46 18.69 -2.75 -5.76
CA LEU A 46 17.27 -3.03 -5.97
C LEU A 46 16.95 -3.38 -7.43
N GLY A 47 17.66 -2.80 -8.40
CA GLY A 47 17.52 -3.12 -9.82
C GLY A 47 18.23 -4.40 -10.27
N VAL A 48 19.10 -4.99 -9.44
CA VAL A 48 19.83 -6.22 -9.77
C VAL A 48 18.83 -7.37 -9.86
N LEU A 49 18.86 -8.10 -10.97
CA LEU A 49 18.01 -9.26 -11.21
C LEU A 49 18.30 -10.32 -10.13
N LYS A 50 17.25 -10.87 -9.54
CA LYS A 50 17.39 -11.84 -8.44
C LYS A 50 17.84 -13.19 -8.96
N GLU A 51 18.63 -13.88 -8.14
CA GLU A 51 19.14 -15.22 -8.43
C GLU A 51 18.29 -16.34 -7.79
N SER A 52 17.24 -15.98 -7.04
CA SER A 52 16.24 -16.94 -6.58
C SER A 52 15.70 -17.78 -7.74
N ILE A 53 15.53 -19.08 -7.52
CA ILE A 53 14.93 -20.00 -8.49
C ILE A 53 13.41 -20.11 -8.32
N LYS A 54 12.91 -19.75 -7.13
CA LYS A 54 11.47 -19.68 -6.85
C LYS A 54 11.17 -18.55 -5.87
N VAL A 55 10.06 -17.86 -6.08
CA VAL A 55 9.41 -16.98 -5.11
C VAL A 55 7.98 -17.48 -4.96
N ALA A 56 7.48 -17.57 -3.73
CA ALA A 56 6.13 -18.08 -3.46
C ALA A 56 5.59 -17.58 -2.12
N SER A 57 4.31 -17.87 -1.85
CA SER A 57 3.71 -17.72 -0.53
C SER A 57 3.04 -19.00 -0.05
N VAL A 58 2.98 -19.14 1.29
CA VAL A 58 2.01 -20.02 1.95
C VAL A 58 1.02 -19.14 2.68
N SER A 59 -0.27 -19.31 2.41
CA SER A 59 -1.33 -18.51 3.02
C SER A 59 -2.52 -19.37 3.42
N SER A 60 -3.46 -18.75 4.13
CA SER A 60 -4.69 -19.37 4.60
C SER A 60 -5.85 -19.32 3.58
N TYR A 61 -5.57 -18.98 2.32
CA TYR A 61 -6.58 -18.83 1.27
C TYR A 61 -7.52 -20.02 1.13
N ASP A 62 -8.74 -19.75 0.68
CA ASP A 62 -9.77 -20.74 0.41
C ASP A 62 -9.44 -21.53 -0.85
N ARG A 63 -9.07 -22.80 -0.66
CA ARG A 63 -8.70 -23.71 -1.75
C ARG A 63 -9.88 -24.11 -2.65
N THR A 64 -11.10 -23.69 -2.34
CA THR A 64 -12.29 -23.91 -3.17
C THR A 64 -12.59 -22.74 -4.12
N GLY A 65 -11.90 -21.61 -3.96
CA GLY A 65 -12.22 -20.35 -4.66
C GLY A 65 -13.38 -19.57 -4.02
N GLY A 66 -13.78 -19.93 -2.80
CA GLY A 66 -14.69 -19.15 -1.96
C GLY A 66 -13.95 -18.06 -1.16
N ASN A 67 -14.54 -17.63 -0.04
CA ASN A 67 -14.03 -16.53 0.80
C ASN A 67 -13.76 -16.97 2.25
N ASN A 68 -13.39 -18.25 2.46
CA ASN A 68 -13.03 -18.79 3.78
C ASN A 68 -11.53 -18.74 4.04
N ASP A 69 -10.90 -17.59 3.79
CA ASP A 69 -9.43 -17.39 3.76
C ASP A 69 -8.76 -17.35 5.13
N GLY A 70 -9.50 -17.73 6.17
CA GLY A 70 -9.02 -17.72 7.56
C GLY A 70 -10.14 -17.70 8.59
N PHE A 71 -11.36 -17.35 8.20
CA PHE A 71 -12.52 -17.29 9.11
C PHE A 71 -12.72 -18.61 9.85
N GLY A 72 -12.80 -19.73 9.13
CA GLY A 72 -12.99 -21.08 9.65
C GLY A 72 -11.71 -21.75 10.18
N GLY A 73 -10.53 -21.24 9.83
CA GLY A 73 -9.24 -21.86 10.11
C GLY A 73 -9.01 -23.20 9.38
N GLN A 74 -9.89 -23.57 8.44
CA GLN A 74 -9.85 -24.83 7.71
C GLN A 74 -8.59 -24.96 6.84
N TYR A 75 -8.21 -23.86 6.18
CA TYR A 75 -7.05 -23.78 5.29
C TYR A 75 -5.82 -23.14 5.95
N SER A 76 -5.94 -22.73 7.22
CA SER A 76 -4.91 -22.00 7.98
C SER A 76 -3.75 -22.89 8.50
N TYR A 77 -3.32 -23.86 7.71
CA TYR A 77 -2.15 -24.73 7.94
C TYR A 77 -1.89 -25.59 6.70
N VAL A 78 -0.66 -26.13 6.60
CA VAL A 78 -0.30 -27.16 5.60
C VAL A 78 -0.49 -28.58 6.13
N ARG A 79 -0.29 -28.80 7.44
CA ARG A 79 -0.67 -30.04 8.14
C ARG A 79 -0.87 -29.82 9.64
N LYS A 80 -1.56 -30.76 10.30
CA LYS A 80 -1.66 -30.84 11.76
C LYS A 80 -0.63 -31.82 12.31
N GLU A 81 0.00 -31.46 13.41
CA GLU A 81 0.83 -32.36 14.23
C GLU A 81 0.22 -32.45 15.65
N LYS A 82 0.74 -33.35 16.50
CA LYS A 82 0.15 -33.69 17.81
C LYS A 82 -0.14 -32.47 18.70
N ASP A 83 0.70 -31.44 18.62
CA ASP A 83 0.69 -30.30 19.55
C ASP A 83 0.49 -28.95 18.85
N GLY A 84 -0.01 -28.95 17.61
CA GLY A 84 -0.22 -27.71 16.86
C GLY A 84 -0.31 -27.86 15.35
N LEU A 85 -0.06 -26.76 14.66
CA LEU A 85 -0.25 -26.62 13.22
C LEU A 85 1.09 -26.27 12.56
N VAL A 86 1.41 -26.95 11.46
CA VAL A 86 2.51 -26.54 10.59
C VAL A 86 1.95 -25.53 9.59
N LEU A 87 2.50 -24.31 9.61
CA LEU A 87 2.10 -23.21 8.74
C LEU A 87 2.88 -23.21 7.41
N ALA A 88 4.13 -23.65 7.45
CA ALA A 88 4.97 -23.84 6.27
C ALA A 88 6.01 -24.95 6.52
N ASP A 89 6.34 -25.68 5.47
CA ASP A 89 7.41 -26.69 5.45
C ASP A 89 8.21 -26.51 4.16
N LEU A 90 9.30 -25.75 4.27
CA LEU A 90 10.06 -25.21 3.14
C LEU A 90 11.37 -25.99 2.97
N GLN A 91 11.77 -26.24 1.72
CA GLN A 91 12.90 -27.08 1.36
C GLN A 91 13.91 -26.33 0.49
N GLY A 92 15.18 -26.71 0.59
CA GLY A 92 16.32 -26.09 -0.09
C GLY A 92 16.83 -24.82 0.61
N PRO A 93 17.94 -24.23 0.13
CA PRO A 93 18.41 -22.93 0.61
C PRO A 93 17.36 -21.86 0.35
N GLY A 94 16.93 -21.14 1.38
CA GLY A 94 15.82 -20.21 1.23
C GLY A 94 15.73 -19.17 2.33
N ILE A 95 14.82 -18.23 2.10
CA ILE A 95 14.61 -17.06 2.96
C ILE A 95 13.11 -16.77 3.03
N ILE A 96 12.55 -16.72 4.25
CA ILE A 96 11.24 -16.10 4.49
C ILE A 96 11.48 -14.60 4.59
N TYR A 97 10.84 -13.80 3.73
CA TYR A 97 11.02 -12.35 3.70
C TYR A 97 9.87 -11.58 4.34
N ARG A 98 8.69 -12.18 4.40
CA ARG A 98 7.53 -11.56 5.02
C ARG A 98 6.68 -12.58 5.74
N ILE A 99 6.26 -12.20 6.94
CA ILE A 99 5.18 -12.86 7.67
C ILE A 99 4.12 -11.80 7.96
N TRP A 100 2.86 -12.10 7.69
CA TRP A 100 1.73 -11.21 7.96
C TRP A 100 0.55 -11.97 8.56
N THR A 101 -0.20 -11.28 9.42
CA THR A 101 -1.51 -11.72 9.94
C THR A 101 -2.33 -10.51 10.43
N PRO A 102 -3.67 -10.50 10.29
CA PRO A 102 -4.56 -9.54 10.92
C PRO A 102 -5.10 -10.04 12.28
N THR A 103 -4.66 -11.23 12.72
CA THR A 103 -5.14 -11.93 13.90
C THR A 103 -3.99 -12.45 14.76
N PRO A 104 -3.09 -11.57 15.26
CA PRO A 104 -2.00 -12.01 16.11
C PRO A 104 -2.54 -12.54 17.46
N THR A 105 -2.13 -13.75 17.81
CA THR A 105 -2.46 -14.40 19.08
C THR A 105 -1.24 -14.42 20.01
N ASP A 106 -1.45 -14.92 21.22
CA ASP A 106 -0.39 -15.17 22.20
C ASP A 106 0.11 -16.63 22.15
N ASP A 107 -0.34 -17.42 21.16
CA ASP A 107 0.17 -18.76 20.90
C ASP A 107 1.65 -18.71 20.51
N ILE A 108 2.36 -19.81 20.77
CA ILE A 108 3.79 -19.90 20.51
C ILE A 108 4.01 -20.30 19.05
N ILE A 109 4.70 -19.45 18.30
CA ILE A 109 5.21 -19.75 16.96
C ILE A 109 6.69 -20.14 17.04
N GLU A 110 7.04 -21.19 16.31
CA GLU A 110 8.31 -21.87 16.35
C GLU A 110 8.89 -22.02 14.94
N PHE A 111 10.19 -21.76 14.81
CA PHE A 111 10.94 -21.93 13.58
C PHE A 111 12.04 -22.97 13.81
N TYR A 112 11.97 -24.05 13.03
CA TYR A 112 12.98 -25.11 13.01
C TYR A 112 13.75 -24.99 11.71
N PHE A 113 15.07 -24.81 11.79
CA PHE A 113 15.92 -24.71 10.60
C PHE A 113 16.66 -26.04 10.39
N ASP A 114 16.86 -26.43 9.13
CA ASP A 114 17.73 -27.54 8.71
C ASP A 114 17.52 -28.88 9.44
N GLY A 115 16.28 -29.19 9.79
CA GLY A 115 15.91 -30.44 10.46
C GLY A 115 16.28 -30.48 11.95
N GLU A 116 16.53 -29.33 12.59
CA GLU A 116 16.71 -29.24 14.04
C GLU A 116 15.55 -29.89 14.81
N SER A 117 15.87 -30.59 15.89
CA SER A 117 14.86 -31.23 16.77
C SER A 117 14.19 -30.23 17.72
N GLU A 118 14.86 -29.12 18.02
CA GLU A 118 14.39 -28.04 18.88
C GLU A 118 14.32 -26.74 18.10
N PRO A 119 13.31 -25.88 18.32
CA PRO A 119 13.16 -24.66 17.54
C PRO A 119 14.29 -23.68 17.83
N SER A 120 14.83 -23.06 16.79
CA SER A 120 15.83 -22.00 16.91
C SER A 120 15.21 -20.67 17.36
N ILE A 121 13.95 -20.43 16.97
CA ILE A 121 13.16 -19.29 17.41
C ILE A 121 11.84 -19.84 17.97
N SER A 122 11.49 -19.48 19.20
CA SER A 122 10.22 -19.82 19.84
C SER A 122 9.73 -18.62 20.62
N VAL A 123 8.67 -17.98 20.14
CA VAL A 123 8.13 -16.72 20.70
C VAL A 123 6.61 -16.70 20.60
N LYS A 124 5.95 -15.80 21.32
CA LYS A 124 4.54 -15.50 21.04
C LYS A 124 4.40 -14.94 19.63
N LEU A 125 3.40 -15.40 18.88
CA LEU A 125 3.13 -14.90 17.53
C LEU A 125 3.05 -13.37 17.50
N ARG A 126 2.34 -12.75 18.44
CA ARG A 126 2.25 -11.28 18.54
C ARG A 126 3.63 -10.61 18.67
N ASP A 127 4.58 -11.22 19.38
CA ASP A 127 5.89 -10.60 19.65
C ASP A 127 6.81 -10.57 18.42
N LEU A 128 6.50 -11.31 17.34
CA LEU A 128 7.13 -11.13 16.03
C LEU A 128 6.90 -9.73 15.45
N PHE A 129 5.85 -9.03 15.87
CA PHE A 129 5.38 -7.80 15.22
C PHE A 129 5.48 -6.55 16.11
N LEU A 130 5.60 -6.75 17.43
CA LEU A 130 5.54 -5.64 18.38
C LEU A 130 6.85 -4.87 18.54
N GLY A 131 7.98 -5.38 18.06
CA GLY A 131 9.29 -4.77 18.32
C GLY A 131 9.93 -5.18 19.66
N LYS A 132 9.39 -6.20 20.33
CA LYS A 132 9.82 -6.59 21.70
C LYS A 132 10.96 -7.60 21.71
N HIS A 133 11.12 -8.36 20.63
CA HIS A 133 12.17 -9.35 20.50
C HIS A 133 13.41 -8.72 19.81
N PRO A 134 14.65 -8.98 20.27
CA PRO A 134 15.85 -8.32 19.75
C PRO A 134 16.12 -8.57 18.26
N ALA A 135 15.65 -9.69 17.71
CA ALA A 135 15.73 -9.96 16.27
C ALA A 135 14.58 -9.32 15.46
N PHE A 136 13.45 -9.01 16.09
CA PHE A 136 12.23 -8.50 15.45
C PHE A 136 11.93 -7.08 15.93
N ILE A 137 12.73 -6.13 15.43
CA ILE A 137 12.71 -4.74 15.87
C ILE A 137 11.88 -3.84 14.96
N ARG A 138 11.25 -2.81 15.54
CA ARG A 138 10.60 -1.76 14.74
C ARG A 138 11.67 -0.85 14.12
N PRO A 139 11.41 -0.25 12.94
CA PRO A 139 10.21 -0.40 12.09
C PRO A 139 10.30 -1.52 11.04
N LEU A 140 11.24 -2.48 11.15
CA LEU A 140 11.32 -3.64 10.26
C LEU A 140 10.13 -4.60 10.47
N VAL A 141 9.63 -4.64 11.69
CA VAL A 141 8.33 -5.21 12.03
C VAL A 141 7.36 -4.10 12.39
N GLY A 142 6.07 -4.37 12.26
CA GLY A 142 5.06 -3.36 12.56
C GLY A 142 3.64 -3.89 12.59
N TYR A 143 2.75 -2.96 12.91
CA TYR A 143 1.32 -3.17 12.93
C TYR A 143 0.60 -1.85 12.69
N GLY A 144 -0.62 -1.95 12.20
CA GLY A 144 -1.51 -0.83 11.96
C GLY A 144 -2.42 -1.12 10.76
N ALA A 145 -3.43 -0.27 10.56
CA ALA A 145 -4.47 -0.51 9.56
C ALA A 145 -5.12 -1.91 9.65
N GLY A 146 -5.14 -2.50 10.86
CA GLY A 146 -5.71 -3.82 11.15
C GLY A 146 -4.77 -5.02 10.97
N GLY A 147 -3.61 -4.84 10.33
CA GLY A 147 -2.63 -5.91 10.09
C GLY A 147 -1.38 -5.83 10.95
N PHE A 148 -0.64 -6.94 10.97
CA PHE A 148 0.64 -7.13 11.63
C PHE A 148 1.60 -7.77 10.64
N TYR A 149 2.82 -7.26 10.54
CA TYR A 149 3.78 -7.68 9.53
C TYR A 149 5.21 -7.70 10.08
N SER A 150 6.02 -8.61 9.57
CA SER A 150 7.47 -8.66 9.78
C SER A 150 8.15 -8.73 8.42
N TYR A 151 9.10 -7.83 8.16
CA TYR A 151 10.02 -7.89 7.02
C TYR A 151 11.39 -8.43 7.39
N VAL A 152 11.58 -8.90 8.63
CA VAL A 152 12.84 -9.46 9.09
C VAL A 152 13.09 -10.79 8.38
N PRO A 153 14.16 -10.91 7.56
CA PRO A 153 14.40 -12.13 6.81
C PRO A 153 14.80 -13.28 7.72
N LEU A 154 14.20 -14.46 7.53
CA LEU A 154 14.58 -15.69 8.20
C LEU A 154 15.19 -16.65 7.18
N THR A 155 16.51 -16.79 7.25
CA THR A 155 17.35 -17.58 6.36
C THR A 155 17.44 -19.04 6.81
N TYR A 156 17.53 -19.97 5.86
CA TYR A 156 17.75 -21.38 6.10
C TYR A 156 18.57 -22.03 4.97
N GLU A 157 19.52 -22.90 5.31
CA GLU A 157 20.43 -23.53 4.34
C GLU A 157 19.78 -24.73 3.62
N LYS A 158 18.97 -25.51 4.32
CA LYS A 158 18.42 -26.78 3.84
C LYS A 158 16.90 -26.85 3.96
N SER A 159 16.34 -26.36 5.05
CA SER A 159 14.88 -26.40 5.25
C SER A 159 14.41 -25.45 6.36
N CYS A 160 13.14 -25.05 6.32
CA CYS A 160 12.49 -24.35 7.43
C CYS A 160 11.08 -24.90 7.68
N LYS A 161 10.82 -25.37 8.90
CA LYS A 161 9.47 -25.67 9.38
C LYS A 161 8.99 -24.52 10.26
N VAL A 162 7.86 -23.92 9.89
CA VAL A 162 7.14 -22.93 10.70
C VAL A 162 5.97 -23.61 11.36
N PHE A 163 5.97 -23.66 12.69
CA PHE A 163 4.99 -24.37 13.50
C PHE A 163 4.35 -23.43 14.52
N ILE A 164 3.06 -23.58 14.79
CA ILE A 164 2.35 -22.82 15.82
C ILE A 164 1.63 -23.77 16.78
N ARG A 165 1.85 -23.56 18.08
CA ARG A 165 1.20 -24.30 19.17
C ARG A 165 -0.20 -23.75 19.41
N ALA A 166 -1.11 -24.06 18.50
CA ALA A 166 -2.51 -23.65 18.56
C ALA A 166 -3.42 -24.77 18.04
N GLU A 167 -4.62 -24.90 18.61
CA GLU A 167 -5.64 -25.81 18.06
C GLU A 167 -6.20 -25.30 16.73
N ARG A 168 -6.26 -23.98 16.58
CA ARG A 168 -6.77 -23.27 15.42
C ARG A 168 -6.00 -21.98 15.22
N PHE A 169 -5.70 -21.68 13.95
CA PHE A 169 -5.15 -20.41 13.54
C PHE A 169 -6.04 -19.80 12.45
N GLN A 170 -6.03 -18.46 12.32
CA GLN A 170 -6.82 -17.75 11.32
C GLN A 170 -5.90 -17.28 10.18
N PHE A 171 -6.12 -16.08 9.68
CA PHE A 171 -5.49 -15.53 8.49
C PHE A 171 -3.96 -15.43 8.65
N TYR A 172 -3.22 -15.87 7.64
CA TYR A 172 -1.78 -15.65 7.57
C TYR A 172 -1.26 -15.67 6.13
N GLN A 173 -0.12 -15.01 5.95
CA GLN A 173 0.68 -15.10 4.72
C GLN A 173 2.16 -15.16 5.10
N ILE A 174 2.89 -16.12 4.51
CA ILE A 174 4.34 -16.26 4.62
C ILE A 174 4.92 -16.21 3.21
N ASN A 175 5.62 -15.14 2.84
CA ASN A 175 6.29 -15.00 1.55
C ASN A 175 7.76 -15.42 1.68
N TYR A 176 8.23 -16.24 0.74
CA TYR A 176 9.59 -16.77 0.76
C TYR A 176 10.19 -16.88 -0.65
N ALA A 177 11.51 -16.99 -0.71
CA ALA A 177 12.25 -17.35 -1.91
C ALA A 177 13.18 -18.54 -1.66
N THR A 178 13.39 -19.34 -2.69
CA THR A 178 14.33 -20.47 -2.72
C THR A 178 15.45 -20.15 -3.71
N TYR A 179 16.67 -20.54 -3.35
CA TYR A 179 17.91 -20.25 -4.06
C TYR A 179 18.59 -21.54 -4.54
N PRO A 180 19.48 -21.46 -5.55
CA PRO A 180 20.28 -22.59 -5.98
C PRO A 180 21.11 -23.19 -4.83
N GLU A 181 21.34 -24.50 -4.89
CA GLU A 181 22.34 -25.15 -4.03
C GLU A 181 23.72 -24.48 -4.16
N GLY A 182 24.44 -24.36 -3.05
CA GLY A 182 25.74 -23.67 -3.00
C GLY A 182 25.65 -22.15 -2.88
N THR A 183 24.46 -21.55 -2.89
CA THR A 183 24.29 -20.15 -2.46
C THR A 183 24.69 -20.03 -0.99
N ALA A 184 25.50 -19.02 -0.64
CA ALA A 184 26.03 -18.81 0.71
C ALA A 184 24.97 -18.34 1.73
N ILE A 185 23.86 -19.08 1.86
CA ILE A 185 22.82 -18.85 2.84
C ILE A 185 23.15 -19.66 4.10
N VAL A 186 23.22 -18.96 5.22
CA VAL A 186 23.41 -19.57 6.55
C VAL A 186 22.11 -19.42 7.34
N SER A 187 21.72 -20.48 8.04
CA SER A 187 20.51 -20.49 8.84
C SER A 187 20.51 -19.45 9.95
N SER A 188 19.35 -18.85 10.19
CA SER A 188 19.20 -17.79 11.19
C SER A 188 19.60 -18.28 12.59
N PRO A 189 20.47 -17.55 13.30
CA PRO A 189 21.02 -18.03 14.56
C PRO A 189 20.00 -17.95 15.70
N LYS A 190 20.17 -18.78 16.73
CA LYS A 190 19.34 -18.75 17.96
C LYS A 190 19.45 -17.44 18.74
N GLN A 191 20.58 -16.74 18.62
CA GLN A 191 20.77 -15.39 19.15
C GLN A 191 21.41 -14.51 18.06
N PRO A 192 21.10 -13.21 17.98
CA PRO A 192 21.74 -12.33 17.03
C PRO A 192 23.26 -12.35 17.23
N ALA A 193 24.02 -12.83 16.25
CA ALA A 193 25.46 -12.66 16.22
C ALA A 193 25.80 -11.17 15.99
N ASP A 194 26.97 -10.71 16.42
CA ASP A 194 27.41 -9.30 16.26
C ASP A 194 27.29 -8.82 14.80
N GLU A 195 27.55 -9.69 13.83
CA GLU A 195 27.43 -9.41 12.39
C GLU A 195 25.97 -9.22 11.94
N TYR A 196 25.04 -10.08 12.39
CA TYR A 196 23.62 -9.90 12.09
C TYR A 196 23.08 -8.60 12.71
N GLY A 197 23.51 -8.28 13.94
CA GLY A 197 23.17 -7.03 14.62
C GLY A 197 23.61 -5.79 13.83
N TYR A 198 24.78 -5.84 13.18
CA TYR A 198 25.26 -4.76 12.31
C TYR A 198 24.35 -4.50 11.11
N HIS A 199 23.94 -5.56 10.40
CA HIS A 199 23.04 -5.42 9.25
C HIS A 199 21.62 -5.03 9.66
N LEU A 200 21.13 -5.58 10.77
CA LEU A 200 19.82 -5.25 11.34
C LEU A 200 19.73 -3.76 11.67
N GLU A 201 20.77 -3.18 12.28
CA GLU A 201 20.83 -1.76 12.61
C GLU A 201 20.86 -0.86 11.36
N LYS A 202 21.57 -1.26 10.30
CA LYS A 202 21.55 -0.54 9.02
C LYS A 202 20.14 -0.52 8.40
N ALA A 203 19.46 -1.67 8.38
CA ALA A 203 18.09 -1.76 7.90
C ALA A 203 17.15 -0.89 8.75
N ARG A 204 17.27 -0.94 10.08
CA ARG A 204 16.49 -0.11 11.01
C ARG A 204 16.63 1.38 10.69
N LYS A 205 17.88 1.88 10.58
CA LYS A 205 18.16 3.29 10.26
C LYS A 205 17.53 3.74 8.95
N LEU A 206 17.60 2.91 7.91
CA LEU A 206 16.96 3.24 6.63
C LEU A 206 15.44 3.31 6.77
N PHE A 207 14.81 2.30 7.39
CA PHE A 207 13.35 2.29 7.51
C PHE A 207 12.83 3.43 8.41
N GLU A 208 13.61 3.91 9.38
CA GLU A 208 13.28 5.11 10.18
C GLU A 208 13.34 6.41 9.36
N SER A 209 14.04 6.37 8.23
CA SER A 209 14.25 7.53 7.35
C SER A 209 13.15 7.70 6.30
N TYR A 210 12.07 6.91 6.31
CA TYR A 210 10.99 7.01 5.32
C TYR A 210 10.33 8.41 5.29
N GLY A 211 10.12 8.95 4.09
CA GLY A 211 9.68 10.34 3.88
C GLY A 211 10.77 11.40 4.12
N THR A 212 12.04 11.00 4.11
CA THR A 212 13.21 11.89 4.07
C THR A 212 14.11 11.54 2.88
N ASP A 213 15.23 12.25 2.72
CA ASP A 213 16.23 11.93 1.70
C ASP A 213 16.99 10.64 2.03
N ILE A 214 16.69 9.58 1.28
CA ILE A 214 17.40 8.30 1.38
C ILE A 214 18.36 8.05 0.21
N SER A 215 18.65 9.05 -0.62
CA SER A 215 19.43 8.88 -1.86
C SER A 215 20.79 8.23 -1.63
N SER A 216 21.42 8.44 -0.48
CA SER A 216 22.70 7.80 -0.11
C SER A 216 22.65 6.27 -0.04
N TYR A 217 21.49 5.66 0.21
CA TYR A 217 21.30 4.21 0.24
C TYR A 217 21.11 3.59 -1.15
N VAL A 218 20.84 4.44 -2.13
CA VAL A 218 20.54 4.05 -3.52
C VAL A 218 21.75 4.24 -4.45
N VAL A 219 22.77 4.96 -3.97
CA VAL A 219 24.02 5.22 -4.71
C VAL A 219 24.94 4.00 -4.61
N PRO A 220 25.40 3.44 -5.76
CA PRO A 220 26.40 2.37 -5.75
C PRO A 220 27.73 2.82 -5.13
N ALA A 221 28.51 1.86 -4.63
CA ALA A 221 29.84 2.12 -4.09
C ALA A 221 30.71 2.95 -5.06
N GLY A 222 31.37 3.98 -4.56
CA GLY A 222 32.18 4.93 -5.36
C GLY A 222 31.37 6.00 -6.11
N GLY A 223 30.04 5.92 -6.12
CA GLY A 223 29.18 6.91 -6.76
C GLY A 223 29.13 8.25 -6.03
N ARG A 224 29.00 9.33 -6.81
CA ARG A 224 28.76 10.69 -6.30
C ARG A 224 27.50 11.24 -6.96
N ILE A 225 26.62 11.85 -6.16
CA ILE A 225 25.39 12.46 -6.65
C ILE A 225 25.70 13.81 -7.29
N GLU A 226 25.32 13.96 -8.54
CA GLU A 226 25.16 15.22 -9.24
C GLU A 226 23.69 15.67 -9.15
N ARG A 227 23.47 16.95 -8.85
CA ARG A 227 22.12 17.50 -8.64
C ARG A 227 21.75 18.41 -9.79
N PHE A 228 20.63 18.10 -10.43
CA PHE A 228 20.07 18.90 -11.50
C PHE A 228 18.79 19.56 -10.99
N ASN A 229 18.81 20.88 -10.88
CA ASN A 229 17.65 21.67 -10.43
C ASN A 229 17.08 22.42 -11.62
N SER A 230 15.77 22.34 -11.81
CA SER A 230 15.05 23.09 -12.84
C SER A 230 13.79 23.72 -12.26
N LYS A 231 13.43 24.89 -12.79
CA LYS A 231 12.13 25.52 -12.57
C LYS A 231 11.34 25.42 -13.85
N VAL A 232 10.17 24.79 -13.79
CA VAL A 232 9.35 24.53 -14.96
C VAL A 232 7.95 25.08 -14.76
N ARG A 233 7.35 25.55 -15.85
CA ARG A 233 5.95 25.98 -15.86
C ARG A 233 5.17 24.99 -16.69
N LEU A 234 4.18 24.35 -16.09
CA LEU A 234 3.24 23.54 -16.86
C LEU A 234 2.41 24.47 -17.75
N LYS A 235 2.55 24.31 -19.06
CA LYS A 235 1.67 24.91 -20.06
C LYS A 235 0.67 23.85 -20.51
N GLY A 236 -0.57 24.24 -20.77
CA GLY A 236 -1.58 23.30 -21.23
C GLY A 236 -1.21 22.75 -22.61
N ARG A 237 -1.32 21.43 -22.77
CA ARG A 237 -1.09 20.65 -24.01
C ARG A 237 0.33 20.66 -24.56
N GLU A 238 1.30 21.10 -23.77
CA GLU A 238 2.72 21.05 -24.14
C GLU A 238 3.50 20.19 -23.13
N ALA A 239 4.41 19.38 -23.66
CA ALA A 239 5.34 18.63 -22.84
C ALA A 239 6.52 19.51 -22.43
N VAL A 240 6.90 19.44 -21.16
CA VAL A 240 8.04 20.19 -20.63
C VAL A 240 9.10 19.21 -20.17
N ASN A 241 10.29 19.27 -20.78
CA ASN A 241 11.46 18.52 -20.32
C ASN A 241 11.88 19.05 -18.93
N ILE A 242 11.95 18.17 -17.95
CA ILE A 242 12.38 18.48 -16.58
C ILE A 242 13.81 17.98 -16.30
N PHE A 243 14.30 17.02 -17.09
CA PHE A 243 15.65 16.50 -17.04
C PHE A 243 16.02 15.84 -18.38
N GLU A 244 17.26 16.03 -18.83
CA GLU A 244 17.81 15.38 -20.02
C GLU A 244 19.32 15.22 -19.87
N ILE A 245 19.82 14.04 -20.21
CA ILE A 245 21.25 13.72 -20.17
C ILE A 245 21.60 12.71 -21.27
N ASP A 246 22.75 12.90 -21.90
CA ASP A 246 23.24 12.16 -23.07
C ASP A 246 24.47 11.29 -22.76
N ARG A 247 24.62 10.90 -21.49
CA ARG A 247 25.69 9.99 -21.05
C ARG A 247 25.19 8.91 -20.09
N PRO A 248 25.86 7.75 -20.00
CA PRO A 248 25.43 6.63 -19.17
C PRO A 248 25.38 6.99 -17.68
N GLY A 249 24.47 6.38 -16.94
CA GLY A 249 24.40 6.53 -15.49
C GLY A 249 23.10 6.01 -14.90
N ARG A 250 22.72 6.56 -13.75
CA ARG A 250 21.47 6.22 -13.08
C ARG A 250 20.88 7.42 -12.35
N ILE A 251 19.56 7.53 -12.39
CA ILE A 251 18.82 8.45 -11.53
C ILE A 251 18.58 7.75 -10.20
N VAL A 252 18.91 8.40 -9.09
CA VAL A 252 18.74 7.88 -7.72
C VAL A 252 17.73 8.69 -6.90
N GLY A 253 17.11 9.69 -7.53
CA GLY A 253 16.11 10.54 -6.91
C GLY A 253 15.43 11.46 -7.92
N ILE A 254 14.12 11.58 -7.81
CA ILE A 254 13.31 12.61 -8.45
C ILE A 254 12.52 13.31 -7.34
N ARG A 255 12.55 14.63 -7.31
CA ARG A 255 11.79 15.44 -6.36
C ARG A 255 11.07 16.57 -7.09
N ILE A 256 9.80 16.75 -6.76
CA ILE A 256 8.94 17.76 -7.38
C ILE A 256 8.21 18.51 -6.27
N SER A 257 8.21 19.84 -6.35
CA SER A 257 7.48 20.72 -5.43
C SER A 257 6.82 21.89 -6.17
N PRO A 258 5.74 22.46 -5.62
CA PRO A 258 4.98 21.97 -4.47
C PRO A 258 3.96 20.87 -4.89
N PRO A 259 3.64 19.87 -4.03
CA PRO A 259 2.66 18.83 -4.30
C PRO A 259 1.30 19.34 -4.81
N GLU A 260 0.87 20.52 -4.35
CA GLU A 260 -0.35 21.20 -4.77
C GLU A 260 -0.43 21.41 -6.29
N ALA A 261 0.71 21.47 -6.98
CA ALA A 261 0.75 21.56 -8.42
C ALA A 261 0.29 20.26 -9.13
N LEU A 262 0.47 19.11 -8.48
CA LEU A 262 0.07 17.79 -8.98
C LEU A 262 -1.30 17.32 -8.46
N VAL A 263 -1.89 18.03 -7.48
CA VAL A 263 -3.27 17.78 -7.02
C VAL A 263 -4.25 17.90 -8.18
N ASP A 264 -4.88 16.78 -8.54
CA ASP A 264 -5.73 16.70 -9.72
C ASP A 264 -6.63 15.46 -9.72
N LYS A 265 -7.93 15.64 -9.50
CA LYS A 265 -8.91 14.56 -9.68
C LYS A 265 -9.02 14.10 -11.14
N GLU A 266 -8.62 14.94 -12.08
CA GLU A 266 -8.72 14.65 -13.52
C GLU A 266 -7.49 13.91 -14.06
N ARG A 267 -6.43 13.75 -13.25
CA ARG A 267 -5.20 13.05 -13.63
C ARG A 267 -4.59 13.60 -14.93
N ARG A 268 -4.51 14.92 -15.08
CA ARG A 268 -4.10 15.59 -16.33
C ARG A 268 -2.61 15.89 -16.42
N VAL A 269 -1.86 15.82 -15.32
CA VAL A 269 -0.39 15.94 -15.35
C VAL A 269 0.20 14.55 -15.45
N ILE A 270 0.92 14.28 -16.53
CA ILE A 270 1.49 12.98 -16.88
C ILE A 270 3.01 13.06 -16.76
N LEU A 271 3.58 12.13 -16.01
CA LEU A 271 5.02 11.91 -15.93
C LEU A 271 5.44 10.92 -17.02
N ARG A 272 6.45 11.31 -17.80
CA ARG A 272 7.07 10.45 -18.81
C ARG A 272 8.57 10.40 -18.61
N ALA A 273 9.15 9.19 -18.64
CA ALA A 273 10.59 9.00 -18.64
C ALA A 273 11.02 7.99 -19.70
N TYR A 274 12.16 8.23 -20.34
CA TYR A 274 12.69 7.47 -21.46
C TYR A 274 14.15 7.14 -21.20
N TRP A 275 14.53 5.90 -21.50
CA TRP A 275 15.89 5.40 -21.35
C TRP A 275 16.47 5.10 -22.74
N ASP A 276 17.75 5.43 -22.92
CA ASP A 276 18.59 5.00 -24.03
C ASP A 276 18.07 5.37 -25.43
N GLY A 277 17.35 6.50 -25.53
CA GLY A 277 16.78 6.99 -26.78
C GLY A 277 15.56 6.20 -27.28
N ASN A 278 14.95 5.37 -26.44
CA ASN A 278 13.72 4.66 -26.79
C ASN A 278 12.57 5.67 -27.04
N GLU A 279 11.82 5.47 -28.13
CA GLU A 279 10.66 6.30 -28.47
C GLU A 279 9.50 6.12 -27.49
N GLN A 280 9.36 4.92 -26.92
CA GLN A 280 8.31 4.60 -25.96
C GLN A 280 8.78 4.85 -24.52
N PRO A 281 7.94 5.49 -23.68
CA PRO A 281 8.31 5.78 -22.29
C PRO A 281 8.41 4.48 -21.46
N ALA A 282 9.38 4.46 -20.55
CA ALA A 282 9.52 3.43 -19.53
C ALA A 282 8.70 3.75 -18.26
N ILE A 283 8.48 5.04 -17.99
CA ILE A 283 7.52 5.52 -17.00
C ILE A 283 6.43 6.26 -17.77
N LEU A 284 5.18 5.81 -17.64
CA LEU A 284 4.02 6.53 -18.16
C LEU A 284 2.88 6.43 -17.14
N SER A 285 2.62 7.54 -16.45
CA SER A 285 1.60 7.58 -15.40
C SER A 285 1.11 9.01 -15.18
N PRO A 286 -0.15 9.21 -14.76
CA PRO A 286 -0.50 10.42 -14.01
C PRO A 286 0.51 10.64 -12.89
N ALA A 287 1.08 11.84 -12.83
CA ALA A 287 2.19 12.15 -11.92
C ALA A 287 1.77 11.98 -10.45
N GLY A 288 0.56 12.45 -10.08
CA GLY A 288 0.01 12.22 -8.74
C GLY A 288 -0.08 10.73 -8.38
N ASP A 289 -0.63 9.91 -9.28
CA ASP A 289 -0.76 8.46 -9.02
C ASP A 289 0.62 7.77 -8.90
N PHE A 290 1.62 8.19 -9.70
CA PHE A 290 3.01 7.71 -9.57
C PHE A 290 3.59 8.00 -8.18
N PHE A 291 3.33 9.19 -7.62
CA PHE A 291 3.75 9.57 -6.27
C PHE A 291 2.81 9.07 -5.16
N GLY A 292 1.83 8.22 -5.48
CA GLY A 292 0.93 7.62 -4.50
C GLY A 292 -0.15 8.54 -3.98
N TYR A 293 -0.71 9.39 -4.86
CA TYR A 293 -1.93 10.14 -4.57
C TYR A 293 -3.14 9.20 -4.62
N ALA A 294 -4.18 9.55 -3.88
CA ALA A 294 -5.46 8.87 -3.90
C ALA A 294 -6.55 9.88 -4.22
N TRP A 295 -7.31 9.60 -5.27
CA TRP A 295 -8.41 10.44 -5.74
C TRP A 295 -8.02 11.91 -5.92
N GLY A 296 -6.81 12.12 -6.46
CA GLY A 296 -6.27 13.45 -6.77
C GLY A 296 -5.58 14.17 -5.61
N LYS A 297 -5.37 13.56 -4.44
CA LYS A 297 -4.71 14.19 -3.28
C LYS A 297 -3.55 13.33 -2.73
N PRO A 298 -2.50 13.91 -2.13
CA PRO A 298 -1.40 13.16 -1.53
C PRO A 298 -1.88 12.16 -0.46
N ALA A 299 -1.54 10.88 -0.63
CA ALA A 299 -1.99 9.81 0.25
C ALA A 299 -0.86 8.92 0.81
N THR A 300 0.32 8.95 0.20
CA THR A 300 1.43 8.05 0.51
C THR A 300 2.63 8.78 1.10
N LYS A 301 3.18 8.25 2.20
CA LYS A 301 4.51 8.57 2.71
C LYS A 301 5.27 7.26 2.95
N SER A 302 6.00 6.77 1.94
CA SER A 302 6.76 5.52 2.02
C SER A 302 8.28 5.75 2.01
N LEU A 303 9.06 4.68 1.99
CA LEU A 303 10.50 4.74 1.86
C LEU A 303 10.94 5.18 0.45
N LEU A 304 10.37 4.58 -0.59
CA LEU A 304 10.85 4.73 -1.97
C LEU A 304 10.11 5.79 -2.76
N VAL A 305 8.82 6.00 -2.51
CA VAL A 305 8.00 6.96 -3.26
C VAL A 305 6.87 7.52 -2.41
N GLY A 306 6.55 8.80 -2.55
CA GLY A 306 5.49 9.42 -1.77
C GLY A 306 5.53 10.93 -1.79
N SER A 307 4.81 11.52 -0.85
CA SER A 307 4.75 12.96 -0.62
C SER A 307 5.01 13.26 0.86
N ALA A 308 6.03 14.07 1.15
CA ALA A 308 6.37 14.48 2.51
C ALA A 308 7.08 15.83 2.52
N ASN A 309 6.87 16.62 3.57
CA ASN A 309 7.56 17.90 3.78
C ASN A 309 7.49 18.85 2.58
N GLY A 310 6.35 18.88 1.87
CA GLY A 310 6.14 19.75 0.71
C GLY A 310 6.87 19.30 -0.56
N VAL A 311 7.24 18.02 -0.65
CA VAL A 311 7.94 17.43 -1.80
C VAL A 311 7.32 16.08 -2.16
N ASP A 312 7.01 15.89 -3.43
CA ASP A 312 6.75 14.57 -4.03
C ASP A 312 8.09 13.95 -4.43
N TYR A 313 8.39 12.75 -3.96
CA TYR A 313 9.69 12.12 -4.11
C TYR A 313 9.60 10.69 -4.66
N CYS A 314 10.63 10.28 -5.41
CA CYS A 314 10.87 8.90 -5.83
C CYS A 314 12.37 8.60 -5.77
N TYR A 315 12.75 7.54 -5.06
CA TYR A 315 14.12 7.07 -4.81
C TYR A 315 14.38 5.65 -5.35
N PHE A 316 13.50 5.12 -6.21
CA PHE A 316 13.85 3.93 -6.99
C PHE A 316 15.07 4.23 -7.87
N PRO A 317 16.12 3.40 -7.87
CA PRO A 317 17.25 3.55 -8.80
C PRO A 317 16.78 3.29 -10.24
N MET A 318 17.11 4.20 -11.17
CA MET A 318 16.73 4.08 -12.57
C MET A 318 18.01 4.10 -13.43
N PRO A 319 18.67 2.93 -13.62
CA PRO A 319 19.89 2.83 -14.41
C PRO A 319 19.60 2.79 -15.93
N PHE A 320 20.50 3.39 -16.70
CA PHE A 320 20.45 3.46 -18.16
C PHE A 320 21.88 3.47 -18.76
N ASP A 321 21.99 3.08 -20.02
CA ASP A 321 23.27 2.77 -20.67
C ASP A 321 23.79 3.88 -21.60
N LYS A 322 22.93 4.80 -22.04
CA LYS A 322 23.26 5.85 -23.02
C LYS A 322 22.71 7.21 -22.64
N SER A 323 21.41 7.31 -22.35
CA SER A 323 20.75 8.59 -22.12
C SER A 323 19.47 8.44 -21.29
N ALA A 324 19.04 9.54 -20.68
CA ALA A 324 17.77 9.63 -19.98
C ALA A 324 17.08 10.96 -20.27
N ARG A 325 15.76 10.92 -20.42
CA ARG A 325 14.91 12.10 -20.58
C ARG A 325 13.68 11.95 -19.72
N ILE A 326 13.35 12.98 -18.94
CA ILE A 326 12.14 13.03 -18.11
C ILE A 326 11.38 14.30 -18.48
N GLU A 327 10.07 14.16 -18.66
CA GLU A 327 9.17 15.24 -19.03
C GLU A 327 7.83 15.15 -18.29
N LEU A 328 7.21 16.31 -18.11
CA LEU A 328 5.84 16.46 -17.63
C LEU A 328 4.96 16.97 -18.77
N LEU A 329 3.84 16.29 -19.02
CA LEU A 329 2.81 16.74 -19.95
C LEU A 329 1.57 17.13 -19.17
N SER A 330 1.01 18.31 -19.45
CA SER A 330 -0.24 18.76 -18.82
C SER A 330 -1.37 18.80 -19.84
N ASP A 331 -2.36 17.93 -19.71
CA ASP A 331 -3.60 17.97 -20.51
C ASP A 331 -4.61 19.01 -19.96
N ARG A 332 -4.20 19.84 -18.99
CA ARG A 332 -5.05 20.85 -18.36
C ARG A 332 -5.32 22.00 -19.33
N ARG A 333 -6.59 22.40 -19.45
CA ARG A 333 -6.96 23.75 -19.90
C ARG A 333 -6.69 24.69 -18.73
N LEU A 334 -5.43 25.13 -18.57
CA LEU A 334 -5.03 25.89 -17.38
C LEU A 334 -5.72 27.26 -17.35
N ALA A 335 -6.42 27.55 -16.25
CA ALA A 335 -6.83 28.91 -15.88
C ALA A 335 -5.71 29.68 -15.15
N LYS A 336 -4.67 28.99 -14.69
CA LYS A 336 -3.50 29.56 -13.99
C LYS A 336 -2.24 28.74 -14.30
N GLU A 337 -1.18 29.37 -14.79
CA GLU A 337 0.13 28.73 -14.93
C GLU A 337 0.59 28.23 -13.55
N THR A 338 1.08 26.99 -13.50
CA THR A 338 1.60 26.40 -12.26
C THR A 338 3.11 26.21 -12.41
N GLU A 339 3.87 26.87 -11.55
CA GLU A 339 5.32 26.71 -11.46
C GLU A 339 5.66 25.54 -10.54
N LEU A 340 6.66 24.76 -10.95
CA LEU A 340 7.20 23.62 -10.23
C LEU A 340 8.71 23.77 -10.12
N GLU A 341 9.25 23.36 -8.98
CA GLU A 341 10.68 23.11 -8.82
C GLU A 341 10.92 21.60 -8.91
N VAL A 342 11.92 21.20 -9.70
CA VAL A 342 12.29 19.81 -9.89
C VAL A 342 13.76 19.64 -9.55
N GLU A 343 14.07 18.66 -8.71
CA GLU A 343 15.44 18.19 -8.45
C GLU A 343 15.56 16.72 -8.93
N VAL A 344 16.50 16.48 -9.84
CA VAL A 344 16.89 15.12 -10.25
C VAL A 344 18.30 14.82 -9.73
N LEU A 345 18.42 13.71 -9.01
CA LEU A 345 19.66 13.20 -8.45
C LEU A 345 20.24 12.15 -9.39
N PHE A 346 21.39 12.42 -9.98
CA PHE A 346 22.05 11.57 -10.95
C PHE A 346 23.39 11.06 -10.44
N VAL A 347 23.76 9.83 -10.80
CA VAL A 347 25.08 9.24 -10.53
C VAL A 347 25.65 8.72 -11.85
N PRO A 348 26.90 9.08 -12.23
CA PRO A 348 27.54 8.63 -13.47
C PRO A 348 28.07 7.18 -13.37
N ILE A 349 27.25 6.26 -12.88
CA ILE A 349 27.50 4.82 -12.84
C ILE A 349 26.37 4.15 -13.60
N ALA A 350 26.70 3.61 -14.77
CA ALA A 350 25.77 2.92 -15.65
C ALA A 350 25.18 1.65 -15.02
N ARG A 351 24.28 1.01 -15.76
CA ARG A 351 23.67 -0.27 -15.40
C ARG A 351 24.71 -1.38 -15.35
N ARG A 352 24.57 -2.31 -14.40
CA ARG A 352 25.33 -3.57 -14.38
C ARG A 352 24.76 -4.53 -15.44
N GLU A 353 25.55 -5.52 -15.88
CA GLU A 353 25.08 -6.52 -16.85
C GLU A 353 23.82 -7.26 -16.35
N ASN A 354 23.79 -7.61 -15.07
CA ASN A 354 22.69 -8.30 -14.41
C ASN A 354 21.67 -7.37 -13.71
N GLU A 355 21.51 -6.13 -14.18
CA GLU A 355 20.59 -5.15 -13.62
C GLU A 355 19.51 -4.77 -14.64
N GLY A 356 18.24 -4.74 -14.23
CA GLY A 356 17.14 -4.34 -15.09
C GLY A 356 17.00 -2.82 -15.21
N ARG A 357 16.28 -2.36 -16.24
CA ARG A 357 15.80 -0.97 -16.31
C ARG A 357 14.54 -0.81 -15.47
N PHE A 358 14.34 0.37 -14.91
CA PHE A 358 13.14 0.68 -14.12
C PHE A 358 11.97 1.04 -15.02
N TYR A 359 10.79 0.49 -14.71
CA TYR A 359 9.53 0.78 -15.36
C TYR A 359 8.45 1.10 -14.33
N ALA A 360 7.53 1.99 -14.70
CA ALA A 360 6.32 2.25 -13.94
C ALA A 360 5.12 2.32 -14.90
N ILE A 361 4.17 1.42 -14.69
CA ILE A 361 3.03 1.19 -15.58
C ILE A 361 1.76 1.58 -14.85
N TRP A 362 1.03 2.57 -15.36
CA TRP A 362 -0.30 2.89 -14.88
C TRP A 362 -1.36 2.14 -15.68
N ARG A 363 -2.34 1.54 -15.00
CA ARG A 363 -3.48 0.85 -15.62
C ARG A 363 -4.77 1.22 -14.91
N ARG A 364 -5.88 1.18 -15.64
CA ARG A 364 -7.24 1.35 -15.11
C ARG A 364 -8.22 0.44 -15.83
N GLU A 365 -9.13 -0.15 -15.07
CA GLU A 365 -10.33 -0.81 -15.58
C GLU A 365 -11.53 -0.12 -14.94
N ASN A 366 -12.34 0.55 -15.76
CA ASN A 366 -13.53 1.27 -15.33
C ASN A 366 -14.66 1.11 -16.37
N PRO A 367 -15.59 0.15 -16.18
CA PRO A 367 -15.63 -0.81 -15.07
C PRO A 367 -14.59 -1.95 -15.21
N THR A 368 -14.29 -2.63 -14.11
CA THR A 368 -13.67 -3.97 -14.10
C THR A 368 -14.52 -4.97 -14.88
N THR A 369 -13.93 -6.08 -15.32
CA THR A 369 -14.66 -7.10 -16.09
C THR A 369 -15.26 -8.17 -15.17
N LYS A 370 -16.57 -8.42 -15.27
CA LYS A 370 -17.23 -9.50 -14.52
C LYS A 370 -16.60 -10.86 -14.85
N GLY A 371 -16.32 -11.66 -13.81
CA GLY A 371 -15.72 -12.99 -13.98
C GLY A 371 -14.23 -13.00 -14.32
N LYS A 372 -13.57 -11.83 -14.30
CA LYS A 372 -12.12 -11.72 -14.52
C LYS A 372 -11.51 -10.80 -13.46
N PRO A 373 -10.37 -11.16 -12.86
CA PRO A 373 -9.69 -10.27 -11.91
C PRO A 373 -9.12 -9.04 -12.64
N PHE A 374 -8.85 -7.98 -11.87
CA PHE A 374 -8.12 -6.81 -12.37
C PHE A 374 -6.65 -7.18 -12.60
N THR A 375 -6.07 -6.79 -13.74
CA THR A 375 -4.67 -7.10 -14.06
C THR A 375 -3.75 -5.92 -13.77
N PHE A 376 -2.85 -6.07 -12.80
CA PHE A 376 -1.79 -5.10 -12.52
C PHE A 376 -0.71 -5.09 -13.60
N VAL A 377 -0.28 -6.28 -14.04
CA VAL A 377 0.71 -6.47 -15.11
C VAL A 377 0.66 -7.90 -15.63
N GLU A 378 0.84 -8.05 -16.94
CA GLU A 378 1.08 -9.32 -17.61
C GLU A 378 2.22 -9.13 -18.61
N THR A 379 3.39 -9.71 -18.35
CA THR A 379 4.56 -9.52 -19.21
C THR A 379 5.43 -10.75 -19.28
N THR A 380 6.16 -10.88 -20.40
CA THR A 380 7.23 -11.86 -20.58
C THR A 380 8.61 -11.21 -20.44
N GLY A 381 9.65 -12.02 -20.26
CA GLY A 381 11.04 -11.60 -20.12
C GLY A 381 11.64 -12.01 -18.77
N ARG A 382 12.74 -11.34 -18.38
CA ARG A 382 13.40 -11.52 -17.08
C ARG A 382 13.36 -10.21 -16.30
N GLY A 383 12.85 -10.25 -15.07
CA GLY A 383 12.67 -9.07 -14.25
C GLY A 383 12.10 -9.38 -12.87
N HIS A 384 11.65 -8.35 -12.17
CA HIS A 384 10.98 -8.48 -10.88
C HIS A 384 10.09 -7.28 -10.56
N ILE A 385 8.91 -7.54 -9.99
CA ILE A 385 7.99 -6.50 -9.49
C ILE A 385 8.50 -6.01 -8.13
N VAL A 386 8.57 -4.69 -7.96
CA VAL A 386 9.08 -4.01 -6.74
C VAL A 386 8.04 -3.11 -6.06
N GLY A 387 6.85 -2.97 -6.63
CA GLY A 387 5.76 -2.34 -5.90
C GLY A 387 4.46 -2.22 -6.65
N LEU A 388 3.41 -2.01 -5.89
CA LEU A 388 2.05 -1.78 -6.35
C LEU A 388 1.44 -0.62 -5.55
N ILE A 389 0.74 0.28 -6.25
CA ILE A 389 -0.19 1.25 -5.66
C ILE A 389 -1.54 0.99 -6.32
N GLN A 390 -2.61 0.79 -5.55
CA GLN A 390 -3.95 0.54 -6.06
C GLN A 390 -4.94 1.53 -5.45
N GLN A 391 -5.79 2.11 -6.29
CA GLN A 391 -6.99 2.82 -5.88
C GLN A 391 -8.21 2.05 -6.41
N SER A 392 -9.21 1.88 -5.56
CA SER A 392 -10.44 1.15 -5.85
C SER A 392 -11.66 1.99 -5.51
N GLN A 393 -12.65 1.98 -6.39
CA GLN A 393 -13.90 2.67 -6.17
C GLN A 393 -15.11 1.84 -6.64
N GLY A 394 -16.12 1.72 -5.78
CA GLY A 394 -17.42 1.16 -6.14
C GLY A 394 -18.35 2.19 -6.77
N PHE A 395 -19.32 1.73 -7.58
CA PHE A 395 -20.32 2.61 -8.20
C PHE A 395 -21.54 2.91 -7.31
N LYS A 396 -21.57 2.34 -6.10
CA LYS A 396 -22.65 2.55 -5.13
C LYS A 396 -22.07 3.01 -3.80
N SER A 397 -22.67 4.06 -3.25
CA SER A 397 -22.30 4.60 -1.94
C SER A 397 -22.43 3.53 -0.86
N GLY A 398 -21.47 3.49 0.07
CA GLY A 398 -21.48 2.56 1.19
C GLY A 398 -21.00 1.14 0.86
N ASN A 399 -20.79 0.80 -0.41
CA ASN A 399 -20.33 -0.51 -0.83
C ASN A 399 -18.80 -0.53 -1.02
N THR A 400 -18.13 -1.37 -0.25
CA THR A 400 -16.68 -1.62 -0.29
C THR A 400 -16.34 -3.11 -0.36
N TYR A 401 -17.33 -3.99 -0.55
CA TYR A 401 -17.14 -5.45 -0.62
C TYR A 401 -16.24 -5.92 -1.76
N PHE A 402 -15.99 -5.05 -2.75
CA PHE A 402 -15.00 -5.32 -3.80
C PHE A 402 -13.59 -5.53 -3.25
N PHE A 403 -13.31 -5.02 -2.04
CA PHE A 403 -11.99 -5.05 -1.42
C PHE A 403 -11.72 -6.33 -0.60
N GLU A 404 -12.64 -7.30 -0.62
CA GLU A 404 -12.35 -8.67 -0.15
C GLU A 404 -11.46 -9.46 -1.12
N GLY A 405 -11.30 -9.00 -2.36
CA GLY A 405 -10.70 -9.83 -3.42
C GLY A 405 -9.24 -10.19 -3.19
N ASP A 406 -8.89 -11.44 -3.49
CA ASP A 406 -7.55 -12.00 -3.33
C ASP A 406 -6.59 -11.56 -4.43
N ASP A 407 -5.33 -11.30 -4.07
CA ASP A 407 -4.26 -11.13 -5.04
C ASP A 407 -3.72 -12.49 -5.51
N GLN A 408 -3.38 -12.60 -6.80
CA GLN A 408 -2.87 -13.83 -7.38
C GLN A 408 -1.72 -13.55 -8.34
N THR A 409 -0.56 -14.14 -8.06
CA THR A 409 0.64 -14.03 -8.93
C THR A 409 1.02 -15.37 -9.54
N THR A 410 0.97 -15.41 -10.87
CA THR A 410 1.55 -16.50 -11.66
C THR A 410 2.94 -16.09 -12.16
N ILE A 411 3.97 -16.85 -11.79
CA ILE A 411 5.36 -16.62 -12.21
C ILE A 411 5.82 -17.82 -13.02
N ASP A 412 6.38 -17.55 -14.21
CA ASP A 412 6.95 -18.55 -15.12
C ASP A 412 6.04 -19.75 -15.43
N GLY A 413 4.72 -19.52 -15.38
CA GLY A 413 3.67 -20.52 -15.67
C GLY A 413 3.06 -21.20 -14.44
N GLU A 414 3.51 -20.89 -13.23
CA GLU A 414 2.99 -21.46 -11.98
C GLU A 414 2.33 -20.39 -11.10
N LEU A 415 1.13 -20.67 -10.60
CA LEU A 415 0.50 -19.86 -9.55
C LEU A 415 1.27 -20.08 -8.24
N VAL A 416 2.04 -19.07 -7.83
CA VAL A 416 2.97 -19.17 -6.70
C VAL A 416 2.57 -18.30 -5.51
N ILE A 417 1.68 -17.34 -5.71
CA ILE A 417 1.13 -16.48 -4.66
C ILE A 417 -0.39 -16.47 -4.80
N HIS A 418 -1.07 -16.75 -3.69
CA HIS A 418 -2.50 -16.55 -3.51
C HIS A 418 -2.72 -15.79 -2.20
N GLY A 419 -3.37 -14.64 -2.29
CA GLY A 419 -3.73 -13.75 -1.20
C GLY A 419 -4.91 -14.26 -0.38
N THR A 420 -5.44 -13.37 0.46
CA THR A 420 -6.55 -13.65 1.40
C THR A 420 -7.51 -12.46 1.59
N GLY A 421 -7.30 -11.38 0.81
CA GLY A 421 -7.98 -10.10 0.93
C GLY A 421 -7.20 -8.96 0.26
N SER A 422 -7.88 -7.94 -0.24
CA SER A 422 -7.18 -6.82 -0.89
C SER A 422 -6.42 -5.96 0.12
N GLU A 423 -6.95 -5.76 1.33
CA GLU A 423 -6.20 -5.07 2.38
C GLU A 423 -5.00 -5.88 2.87
N ASP A 424 -5.10 -7.21 2.81
CA ASP A 424 -4.09 -8.15 3.31
C ASP A 424 -2.80 -8.08 2.49
N LEU A 425 -2.93 -7.94 1.16
CA LEU A 425 -1.82 -7.65 0.25
C LEU A 425 -1.00 -6.45 0.75
N TYR A 426 -1.66 -5.43 1.29
CA TYR A 426 -1.07 -4.16 1.75
C TYR A 426 -0.68 -4.14 3.23
N ASN A 427 -0.61 -5.31 3.87
CA ASN A 427 -0.43 -5.49 5.32
C ASN A 427 -1.52 -4.88 6.19
N GLY A 428 -2.70 -4.66 5.63
CA GLY A 428 -3.90 -4.27 6.34
C GLY A 428 -4.56 -5.43 7.06
N GLY A 429 -5.82 -5.23 7.41
CA GLY A 429 -6.74 -6.26 7.87
C GLY A 429 -8.06 -5.65 8.29
N TRP A 430 -9.15 -6.40 8.14
CA TRP A 430 -10.47 -6.04 8.67
C TRP A 430 -10.92 -4.63 8.26
N TYR A 431 -11.08 -4.40 6.96
CA TYR A 431 -11.63 -3.14 6.48
C TYR A 431 -13.06 -2.89 6.98
N ASP A 432 -13.49 -1.63 6.93
CA ASP A 432 -14.79 -1.18 7.48
C ASP A 432 -14.95 -1.32 9.00
N VAL A 433 -13.87 -1.60 9.74
CA VAL A 433 -13.89 -1.70 11.20
C VAL A 433 -13.03 -0.62 11.85
N THR A 434 -13.61 0.11 12.81
CA THR A 434 -12.94 1.22 13.49
C THR A 434 -11.60 0.81 14.09
N GLY A 435 -10.58 1.65 13.86
CA GLY A 435 -9.21 1.43 14.33
C GLY A 435 -8.37 0.52 13.44
N ARG A 436 -8.95 -0.08 12.40
CA ARG A 436 -8.30 -1.03 11.48
C ARG A 436 -8.13 -0.40 10.09
N TRP A 437 -8.50 -1.06 8.99
CA TRP A 437 -8.43 -0.50 7.64
C TRP A 437 -9.62 0.46 7.39
N ASP A 438 -9.58 1.60 8.08
CA ASP A 438 -10.66 2.61 8.11
C ASP A 438 -10.17 4.05 7.88
N SER A 439 -8.87 4.23 7.64
CA SER A 439 -8.25 5.55 7.58
C SER A 439 -6.92 5.50 6.83
N LYS A 440 -6.55 6.63 6.22
CA LYS A 440 -5.25 6.82 5.58
C LYS A 440 -4.14 6.59 6.60
N ARG A 441 -3.22 5.66 6.32
CA ARG A 441 -2.05 5.35 7.16
C ARG A 441 -0.88 4.92 6.29
N SER A 442 0.29 5.47 6.57
CA SER A 442 1.51 5.17 5.83
C SER A 442 2.55 4.48 6.71
N PHE A 443 3.15 3.41 6.19
CA PHE A 443 4.31 2.72 6.75
C PHE A 443 5.45 2.72 5.73
N PRO A 444 6.70 2.36 6.11
CA PRO A 444 7.85 2.43 5.22
C PRO A 444 7.65 1.70 3.89
N LEU A 445 7.04 0.51 3.90
CA LEU A 445 6.87 -0.31 2.69
C LEU A 445 5.41 -0.62 2.35
N SER A 446 4.43 -0.20 3.14
CA SER A 446 3.02 -0.40 2.80
C SER A 446 2.10 0.63 3.45
N GLY A 447 0.82 0.66 3.10
CA GLY A 447 -0.14 1.53 3.77
C GLY A 447 -1.52 1.57 3.13
N CYS A 448 -2.46 2.18 3.85
CA CYS A 448 -3.80 2.50 3.37
C CYS A 448 -3.79 3.93 2.81
N LEU A 449 -4.18 4.07 1.55
CA LEU A 449 -4.30 5.36 0.88
C LEU A 449 -5.44 6.21 1.46
N GLY A 450 -6.47 5.55 1.97
CA GLY A 450 -7.66 6.13 2.55
C GLY A 450 -8.82 5.14 2.53
N TYR A 451 -9.84 5.42 3.34
CA TYR A 451 -11.07 4.63 3.36
C TYR A 451 -12.26 5.58 3.49
N GLN A 452 -12.93 5.82 2.36
CA GLN A 452 -14.11 6.68 2.25
C GLN A 452 -15.31 5.81 1.92
N LYS A 453 -15.86 5.10 2.92
CA LYS A 453 -17.01 4.19 2.76
C LYS A 453 -18.18 4.85 2.03
N HIS A 454 -18.51 6.08 2.42
CA HIS A 454 -19.63 6.85 1.83
C HIS A 454 -19.42 7.12 0.33
N LEU A 455 -18.19 7.06 -0.18
CA LEU A 455 -17.88 7.17 -1.62
C LEU A 455 -17.53 5.82 -2.24
N GLY A 456 -17.58 4.73 -1.48
CA GLY A 456 -17.15 3.40 -1.92
C GLY A 456 -15.68 3.38 -2.32
N ARG A 457 -14.81 4.14 -1.64
CA ARG A 457 -13.42 4.38 -2.05
C ARG A 457 -12.44 3.81 -1.03
N THR A 458 -11.50 2.99 -1.49
CA THR A 458 -10.33 2.60 -0.69
C THR A 458 -9.15 2.22 -1.58
N GLY A 459 -7.99 1.92 -1.01
CA GLY A 459 -6.80 1.57 -1.76
C GLY A 459 -5.59 1.44 -0.87
N GLY A 460 -4.55 0.82 -1.39
CA GLY A 460 -3.32 0.58 -0.65
C GLY A 460 -2.08 0.67 -1.52
N TYR A 461 -0.93 0.68 -0.86
CA TYR A 461 0.35 0.51 -1.52
C TYR A 461 1.20 -0.53 -0.80
N ARG A 462 2.06 -1.23 -1.55
CA ARG A 462 3.13 -2.05 -1.01
C ARG A 462 4.34 -2.03 -1.93
N PHE A 463 5.52 -1.89 -1.35
CA PHE A 463 6.81 -1.92 -2.02
C PHE A 463 7.60 -3.13 -1.52
N PHE A 464 8.17 -3.89 -2.45
CA PHE A 464 8.88 -5.13 -2.19
C PHE A 464 10.38 -4.87 -2.26
N LEU A 465 11.11 -5.26 -1.21
CA LEU A 465 12.58 -5.14 -1.17
C LEU A 465 13.24 -6.52 -1.30
N GLY A 466 13.02 -7.37 -0.30
CA GLY A 466 13.49 -8.76 -0.30
C GLY A 466 12.46 -9.74 -0.90
N ASP A 467 11.17 -9.48 -0.68
CA ASP A 467 10.03 -10.29 -1.14
C ASP A 467 9.55 -9.95 -2.56
N VAL A 468 10.46 -9.59 -3.46
CA VAL A 468 10.13 -9.19 -4.84
C VAL A 468 9.63 -10.35 -5.69
N TYR A 469 8.69 -10.08 -6.60
CA TYR A 469 8.13 -11.11 -7.48
C TYR A 469 9.02 -11.27 -8.71
N SER A 470 10.06 -12.08 -8.58
CA SER A 470 11.09 -12.30 -9.61
C SER A 470 10.67 -13.37 -10.60
N TYR A 471 10.84 -13.08 -11.90
CA TYR A 471 10.45 -13.95 -13.01
C TYR A 471 11.57 -14.06 -14.05
N ARG A 472 11.68 -15.21 -14.70
CA ARG A 472 12.71 -15.49 -15.73
C ARG A 472 12.12 -15.63 -17.13
N LYS A 473 10.82 -15.89 -17.24
CA LYS A 473 10.08 -16.05 -18.48
C LYS A 473 8.84 -15.17 -18.54
N SER A 474 8.05 -15.10 -17.46
CA SER A 474 6.79 -14.35 -17.45
C SER A 474 6.25 -14.09 -16.05
N VAL A 475 5.47 -13.02 -15.90
CA VAL A 475 4.67 -12.75 -14.71
C VAL A 475 3.28 -12.27 -15.10
N LEU A 476 2.27 -12.78 -14.40
CA LEU A 476 0.91 -12.27 -14.38
C LEU A 476 0.55 -11.97 -12.93
N GLN A 477 0.30 -10.70 -12.62
CA GLN A 477 -0.17 -10.28 -11.29
C GLN A 477 -1.56 -9.67 -11.40
N THR A 478 -2.48 -10.24 -10.62
CA THR A 478 -3.91 -9.89 -10.65
C THR A 478 -4.47 -9.73 -9.24
N ILE A 479 -5.64 -9.11 -9.12
CA ILE A 479 -6.41 -9.07 -7.89
C ILE A 479 -7.90 -9.15 -8.19
N GLU A 480 -8.60 -9.91 -7.37
CA GLU A 480 -10.05 -10.00 -7.47
C GLU A 480 -10.72 -8.71 -7.03
N HIS A 481 -11.97 -8.53 -7.44
CA HIS A 481 -12.75 -7.32 -7.12
C HIS A 481 -14.14 -7.63 -6.56
N ALA A 482 -14.25 -8.79 -5.91
CA ALA A 482 -15.40 -9.27 -5.16
C ALA A 482 -14.92 -10.35 -4.16
N PRO A 483 -15.75 -10.77 -3.19
CA PRO A 483 -15.41 -11.87 -2.28
C PRO A 483 -15.24 -13.23 -2.98
N ALA A 484 -15.85 -13.40 -4.16
CA ALA A 484 -15.66 -14.57 -5.01
C ALA A 484 -16.11 -14.23 -6.44
N GLU A 485 -15.66 -15.02 -7.42
CA GLU A 485 -16.14 -15.01 -8.81
C GLU A 485 -16.00 -13.67 -9.57
N ASN A 486 -15.40 -12.63 -8.99
CA ASN A 486 -15.24 -11.31 -9.61
C ASN A 486 -16.60 -10.74 -10.11
N ASP A 487 -17.64 -10.80 -9.28
CA ASP A 487 -19.02 -10.53 -9.69
C ASP A 487 -19.48 -9.06 -9.53
N LEU A 488 -18.70 -8.24 -8.83
CA LEU A 488 -18.93 -6.80 -8.65
C LEU A 488 -18.23 -5.98 -9.74
N LEU A 489 -18.90 -4.99 -10.31
CA LEU A 489 -18.26 -4.04 -11.22
C LEU A 489 -17.76 -2.83 -10.44
N ASN A 490 -16.49 -2.47 -10.61
CA ASN A 490 -15.82 -1.40 -9.88
C ASN A 490 -14.92 -0.58 -10.80
N ASP A 491 -14.36 0.51 -10.28
CA ASP A 491 -13.34 1.33 -10.93
C ASP A 491 -12.01 1.10 -10.20
N TYR A 492 -11.12 0.33 -10.82
CA TYR A 492 -9.80 0.01 -10.29
C TYR A 492 -8.74 0.70 -11.14
N CYS A 493 -7.78 1.35 -10.48
CA CYS A 493 -6.56 1.80 -11.15
C CYS A 493 -5.34 1.54 -10.29
N ALA A 494 -4.21 1.29 -10.94
CA ALA A 494 -2.97 0.97 -10.24
C ALA A 494 -1.72 1.49 -10.96
N VAL A 495 -0.65 1.65 -10.19
CA VAL A 495 0.71 1.80 -10.69
C VAL A 495 1.52 0.58 -10.27
N THR A 496 2.09 -0.12 -11.26
CA THR A 496 3.01 -1.23 -11.06
C THR A 496 4.44 -0.76 -11.29
N PHE A 497 5.31 -0.97 -10.30
CA PHE A 497 6.74 -0.67 -10.38
C PHE A 497 7.52 -1.97 -10.56
N LEU A 498 8.40 -2.02 -11.56
CA LEU A 498 9.18 -3.22 -11.86
C LEU A 498 10.55 -2.88 -12.45
N TYR A 499 11.48 -3.82 -12.30
CA TYR A 499 12.69 -3.88 -13.11
C TYR A 499 12.55 -4.97 -14.14
N SER A 500 13.00 -4.68 -15.36
CA SER A 500 13.00 -5.67 -16.44
C SER A 500 14.26 -5.50 -17.28
N LEU A 501 14.86 -6.62 -17.71
CA LEU A 501 16.04 -6.61 -18.57
C LEU A 501 15.71 -5.98 -19.93
N ASP A 502 14.62 -6.45 -20.52
CA ASP A 502 14.02 -5.94 -21.75
C ASP A 502 12.74 -5.16 -21.44
N ARG A 503 12.25 -4.40 -22.42
CA ARG A 503 10.97 -3.68 -22.27
C ARG A 503 9.84 -4.68 -21.98
N PRO A 504 9.00 -4.45 -20.95
CA PRO A 504 7.85 -5.30 -20.69
C PRO A 504 6.90 -5.37 -21.90
N THR A 505 6.29 -6.53 -22.12
CA THR A 505 5.45 -6.82 -23.30
C THR A 505 4.00 -6.38 -23.15
N CYS A 506 3.57 -6.00 -21.94
CA CYS A 506 2.26 -5.37 -21.72
C CYS A 506 2.18 -4.01 -22.42
N GLU A 507 0.97 -3.55 -22.71
CA GLU A 507 0.72 -2.20 -23.23
C GLU A 507 1.08 -1.11 -22.21
N PHE A 508 1.66 -0.01 -22.70
CA PHE A 508 2.03 1.20 -21.96
C PHE A 508 1.23 2.38 -22.51
N ASP A 509 -0.10 2.32 -22.39
CA ASP A 509 -0.98 3.36 -22.90
C ASP A 509 -1.84 3.96 -21.79
N LEU A 510 -2.07 5.27 -21.90
CA LEU A 510 -3.03 5.96 -21.05
C LEU A 510 -4.32 6.18 -21.84
N PRO A 511 -5.49 5.91 -21.25
CA PRO A 511 -6.75 6.29 -21.87
C PRO A 511 -6.84 7.82 -21.94
N PRO A 512 -7.73 8.36 -22.78
CA PRO A 512 -7.97 9.80 -22.88
C PRO A 512 -8.21 10.45 -21.52
N ALA A 513 -7.87 11.74 -21.38
CA ALA A 513 -7.94 12.43 -20.09
C ALA A 513 -9.31 12.33 -19.39
N GLU A 514 -10.41 12.38 -20.16
CA GLU A 514 -11.78 12.25 -19.63
C GLU A 514 -12.08 10.87 -19.03
N GLU A 515 -11.36 9.84 -19.47
CA GLU A 515 -11.45 8.46 -18.99
C GLU A 515 -10.46 8.17 -17.85
N ARG A 516 -9.66 9.17 -17.42
CA ARG A 516 -8.75 9.06 -16.27
C ARG A 516 -9.31 9.71 -15.01
N LYS A 517 -10.34 10.54 -15.10
CA LYS A 517 -10.85 11.28 -13.93
C LYS A 517 -11.44 10.37 -12.85
N VAL A 518 -11.30 10.83 -11.61
CA VAL A 518 -11.99 10.30 -10.43
C VAL A 518 -13.48 10.64 -10.55
N ILE A 519 -14.36 9.66 -10.33
CA ILE A 519 -15.81 9.84 -10.48
C ILE A 519 -16.43 10.08 -9.10
N ASP A 520 -16.91 11.29 -8.81
CA ASP A 520 -17.67 11.56 -7.59
C ASP A 520 -19.12 11.06 -7.71
N LEU A 521 -19.60 10.31 -6.71
CA LEU A 521 -20.98 9.82 -6.68
C LEU A 521 -21.95 10.99 -6.47
N LYS A 522 -23.03 11.04 -7.26
CA LYS A 522 -24.10 12.04 -7.08
C LYS A 522 -24.90 11.84 -5.80
N ARG A 523 -25.15 10.58 -5.43
CA ARG A 523 -25.95 10.20 -4.26
C ARG A 523 -25.05 9.52 -3.24
N ILE A 524 -24.92 10.15 -2.08
CA ILE A 524 -23.99 9.76 -1.01
C ILE A 524 -24.82 9.39 0.21
N VAL A 525 -24.62 8.17 0.69
CA VAL A 525 -25.35 7.55 1.78
C VAL A 525 -24.39 7.34 2.95
N PHE A 526 -24.71 7.95 4.07
CA PHE A 526 -23.98 7.79 5.33
C PHE A 526 -24.76 6.87 6.25
N ALA A 527 -24.19 5.71 6.58
CA ALA A 527 -24.82 4.71 7.44
C ALA A 527 -24.78 5.13 8.91
N ALA A 528 -25.88 5.72 9.41
CA ALA A 528 -25.99 6.19 10.79
C ALA A 528 -25.83 5.06 11.83
N TRP A 529 -26.23 3.85 11.45
CA TRP A 529 -26.11 2.65 12.28
C TRP A 529 -24.67 2.12 12.41
N TRP A 530 -23.72 2.54 11.57
CA TRP A 530 -22.38 1.96 11.51
C TRP A 530 -21.27 2.92 11.94
N ASN A 531 -20.70 3.69 11.03
CA ASN A 531 -19.42 4.37 11.25
C ASN A 531 -19.45 5.88 10.95
N ILE A 532 -20.62 6.49 10.78
CA ILE A 532 -20.71 7.94 10.65
C ILE A 532 -20.26 8.62 11.97
N PRO A 533 -19.43 9.67 11.92
CA PRO A 533 -19.08 10.44 13.11
C PRO A 533 -20.26 11.27 13.65
N ILE A 534 -20.40 11.31 14.97
CA ILE A 534 -21.32 12.21 15.68
C ILE A 534 -20.48 13.34 16.27
N SER A 535 -20.67 14.57 15.78
CA SER A 535 -19.94 15.75 16.26
C SER A 535 -20.45 16.25 17.61
N ALA A 536 -21.76 16.17 17.85
CA ALA A 536 -22.41 16.59 19.10
C ALA A 536 -23.80 15.97 19.23
N PHE A 537 -24.31 15.87 20.45
CA PHE A 537 -25.68 15.45 20.75
C PHE A 537 -26.13 16.03 22.09
N SER A 538 -27.41 15.89 22.41
CA SER A 538 -28.01 16.42 23.64
C SER A 538 -27.33 16.00 24.93
N TYR A 539 -27.34 16.91 25.92
CA TYR A 539 -26.63 16.75 27.19
C TYR A 539 -27.42 15.96 28.25
N ARG A 540 -28.71 16.30 28.46
CA ARG A 540 -29.57 15.64 29.46
C ARG A 540 -30.76 14.95 28.81
N ASP A 541 -31.30 13.96 29.51
CA ASP A 541 -32.55 13.25 29.18
C ASP A 541 -32.64 12.67 27.77
N GLY A 542 -31.49 12.56 27.08
CA GLY A 542 -31.30 11.93 25.79
C GLY A 542 -30.47 10.65 25.93
N SER A 543 -30.81 9.61 25.17
CA SER A 543 -30.05 8.36 25.09
C SER A 543 -29.82 7.95 23.64
N LEU A 544 -28.61 7.46 23.36
CA LEU A 544 -28.18 6.99 22.05
C LEU A 544 -27.91 5.49 22.10
N THR A 545 -28.47 4.73 21.15
CA THR A 545 -28.22 3.29 21.02
C THR A 545 -28.13 2.89 19.55
N LYS A 546 -27.45 1.78 19.25
CA LYS A 546 -27.54 1.10 17.94
C LYS A 546 -28.34 -0.18 18.12
N LYS A 547 -29.29 -0.45 17.24
CA LYS A 547 -30.21 -1.58 17.35
C LYS A 547 -30.35 -2.31 16.02
N VAL A 548 -30.74 -3.58 16.12
CA VAL A 548 -31.21 -4.40 15.00
C VAL A 548 -32.64 -4.82 15.33
N GLU A 549 -33.57 -4.63 14.40
CA GLU A 549 -34.97 -5.03 14.54
C GLU A 549 -35.44 -5.68 13.25
N LYS A 550 -36.29 -6.71 13.35
CA LYS A 550 -36.93 -7.32 12.20
C LYS A 550 -38.18 -6.52 11.84
N ILE A 551 -38.15 -5.82 10.70
CA ILE A 551 -39.25 -4.97 10.19
C ILE A 551 -39.52 -5.40 8.75
N ASP A 552 -40.79 -5.70 8.43
CA ASP A 552 -41.20 -6.20 7.10
C ASP A 552 -40.31 -7.35 6.60
N ASP A 553 -40.06 -8.31 7.50
CA ASP A 553 -39.18 -9.47 7.33
C ASP A 553 -37.70 -9.22 7.06
N LYS A 554 -37.23 -7.97 7.19
CA LYS A 554 -35.83 -7.59 7.02
C LYS A 554 -35.20 -7.18 8.35
N ASN A 555 -33.95 -7.59 8.57
CA ASN A 555 -33.15 -7.06 9.67
C ASN A 555 -32.72 -5.63 9.35
N VAL A 556 -33.30 -4.66 10.06
CA VAL A 556 -32.98 -3.24 9.91
C VAL A 556 -32.06 -2.82 11.03
N ARG A 557 -30.90 -2.27 10.67
CA ARG A 557 -29.95 -1.68 11.61
C ARG A 557 -30.16 -0.18 11.63
N PHE A 558 -30.30 0.40 12.82
CA PHE A 558 -30.51 1.84 12.97
C PHE A 558 -29.82 2.38 14.22
N PHE A 559 -29.49 3.64 14.16
CA PHE A 559 -29.14 4.47 15.30
C PHE A 559 -30.42 5.03 15.92
N SER A 560 -30.54 5.02 17.25
CA SER A 560 -31.74 5.41 17.98
C SER A 560 -31.39 6.52 18.98
N LEU A 561 -31.97 7.71 18.77
CA LEU A 561 -32.08 8.77 19.77
C LEU A 561 -33.44 8.65 20.48
N ARG A 562 -33.43 8.65 21.82
CA ARG A 562 -34.65 8.77 22.65
C ARG A 562 -34.48 9.89 23.64
N ALA A 563 -35.53 10.68 23.83
CA ALA A 563 -35.50 11.91 24.61
C ALA A 563 -36.73 12.04 25.52
N LYS A 564 -36.63 12.88 26.57
CA LYS A 564 -37.74 13.25 27.45
C LYS A 564 -37.70 14.75 27.74
N GLY A 565 -38.84 15.43 27.55
CA GLY A 565 -38.93 16.87 27.78
C GLY A 565 -38.08 17.66 26.79
N ASN A 566 -37.41 18.69 27.30
CA ASN A 566 -36.48 19.53 26.55
C ASN A 566 -35.05 19.30 27.08
N ASP A 567 -34.06 19.50 26.22
CA ASP A 567 -32.66 19.59 26.61
C ASP A 567 -32.36 20.96 27.23
N THR A 568 -31.16 21.09 27.82
CA THR A 568 -30.64 22.33 28.42
C THR A 568 -30.72 23.53 27.47
N PHE A 569 -30.55 23.29 26.17
CA PHE A 569 -30.52 24.31 25.12
C PHE A 569 -31.77 24.32 24.23
N GLY A 570 -32.90 23.80 24.73
CA GLY A 570 -34.16 23.74 23.99
C GLY A 570 -34.45 22.34 23.46
N HIS A 571 -34.69 22.21 22.16
CA HIS A 571 -34.99 20.90 21.57
C HIS A 571 -33.80 19.95 21.66
N HIS A 572 -34.08 18.67 21.91
CA HIS A 572 -33.05 17.64 21.85
C HIS A 572 -32.47 17.54 20.44
N PHE A 573 -31.17 17.28 20.33
CA PHE A 573 -30.47 17.34 19.05
C PHE A 573 -29.42 16.25 18.87
N ILE A 574 -29.06 16.04 17.62
CA ILE A 574 -27.88 15.29 17.21
C ILE A 574 -27.27 15.93 15.96
N CYS A 575 -25.95 16.00 15.94
CA CYS A 575 -25.16 16.57 14.85
C CYS A 575 -24.21 15.51 14.30
N PHE A 576 -24.37 15.19 13.02
CA PHE A 576 -23.50 14.25 12.31
C PHE A 576 -22.50 14.99 11.44
N GLU A 577 -21.31 14.41 11.26
CA GLU A 577 -20.33 14.92 10.30
C GLU A 577 -20.39 14.09 9.01
N CYS A 578 -20.80 14.74 7.92
CA CYS A 578 -20.95 14.14 6.59
C CYS A 578 -19.88 14.71 5.65
N GLU A 579 -18.90 13.90 5.27
CA GLU A 579 -17.87 14.29 4.32
C GLU A 579 -18.39 14.21 2.87
N LEU A 580 -18.34 15.32 2.13
CA LEU A 580 -18.80 15.38 0.75
C LEU A 580 -17.61 15.54 -0.22
N PRO A 581 -17.67 14.91 -1.40
CA PRO A 581 -16.55 14.91 -2.33
C PRO A 581 -16.37 16.23 -3.07
N SER A 582 -17.40 17.08 -3.10
CA SER A 582 -17.40 18.36 -3.82
C SER A 582 -18.42 19.32 -3.20
N ALA A 583 -18.13 20.62 -3.26
CA ALA A 583 -19.10 21.64 -2.93
C ALA A 583 -20.23 21.68 -3.97
N GLY A 584 -21.43 22.03 -3.55
CA GLY A 584 -22.58 22.13 -4.46
C GLY A 584 -23.91 22.21 -3.71
N LYS A 585 -25.00 22.17 -4.48
CA LYS A 585 -26.36 22.13 -3.94
C LYS A 585 -26.82 20.69 -3.76
N TYR A 586 -27.14 20.31 -2.52
CA TYR A 586 -27.55 18.95 -2.14
C TYR A 586 -28.97 18.93 -1.58
N LYS A 587 -29.75 17.95 -2.03
CA LYS A 587 -30.95 17.48 -1.34
C LYS A 587 -30.51 16.56 -0.20
N VAL A 588 -30.90 16.91 1.03
CA VAL A 588 -30.67 16.10 2.23
C VAL A 588 -31.97 15.35 2.57
N SER A 589 -31.86 14.05 2.75
CA SER A 589 -32.97 13.15 3.11
C SER A 589 -32.54 12.11 4.14
N LEU A 590 -33.50 11.51 4.85
CA LEU A 590 -33.26 10.48 5.85
C LEU A 590 -33.96 9.18 5.48
N ASP A 591 -33.24 8.06 5.64
CA ASP A 591 -33.86 6.76 5.82
C ASP A 591 -34.01 6.52 7.31
N ALA A 592 -35.22 6.22 7.77
CA ALA A 592 -35.54 6.08 9.18
C ALA A 592 -36.57 4.96 9.43
N VAL A 593 -36.76 4.61 10.68
CA VAL A 593 -37.86 3.73 11.11
C VAL A 593 -38.96 4.57 11.76
N LYS A 594 -40.09 4.72 11.05
CA LYS A 594 -41.30 5.32 11.62
C LYS A 594 -41.91 4.38 12.67
N GLY A 595 -42.61 4.91 13.66
CA GLY A 595 -43.23 4.08 14.70
C GLY A 595 -43.89 4.85 15.85
N PRO A 596 -44.49 4.12 16.81
CA PRO A 596 -45.39 4.71 17.80
C PRO A 596 -44.70 5.58 18.85
N SER A 597 -43.38 5.53 18.94
CA SER A 597 -42.57 6.31 19.89
C SER A 597 -41.63 7.32 19.21
N GLN A 598 -41.84 7.61 17.93
CA GLN A 598 -41.03 8.57 17.18
C GLN A 598 -41.57 9.99 17.33
N GLY A 599 -40.68 10.97 17.23
CA GLY A 599 -40.98 12.39 17.27
C GLY A 599 -40.99 13.02 15.89
N LYS A 600 -41.11 14.35 15.91
CA LYS A 600 -40.94 15.22 14.75
C LYS A 600 -39.51 15.74 14.70
N VAL A 601 -38.94 15.78 13.51
CA VAL A 601 -37.55 16.16 13.27
C VAL A 601 -37.47 17.31 12.30
N GLN A 602 -36.62 18.29 12.59
CA GLN A 602 -36.27 19.36 11.67
C GLN A 602 -34.76 19.62 11.70
N MET A 603 -34.21 20.07 10.58
CA MET A 603 -32.79 20.43 10.47
C MET A 603 -32.58 21.90 10.83
N PHE A 604 -31.40 22.23 11.36
CA PHE A 604 -31.04 23.58 11.76
C PHE A 604 -29.65 23.97 11.23
N ILE A 605 -29.48 25.26 10.89
CA ILE A 605 -28.20 25.90 10.59
C ILE A 605 -28.14 27.18 11.43
N ASP A 606 -27.11 27.32 12.27
CA ASP A 606 -26.95 28.46 13.17
C ASP A 606 -28.22 28.78 13.98
N GLU A 607 -28.85 27.74 14.55
CA GLU A 607 -30.13 27.81 15.29
C GLU A 607 -31.36 28.23 14.47
N ALA A 608 -31.22 28.53 13.18
CA ALA A 608 -32.34 28.74 12.28
C ALA A 608 -32.88 27.40 11.73
N PRO A 609 -34.20 27.13 11.80
CA PRO A 609 -34.78 25.94 11.20
C PRO A 609 -34.68 26.00 9.67
N VAL A 610 -34.35 24.88 9.04
CA VAL A 610 -34.25 24.73 7.58
C VAL A 610 -35.06 23.54 7.11
N GLY A 611 -35.84 23.75 6.04
CA GLY A 611 -36.74 22.75 5.50
C GLY A 611 -37.96 22.46 6.39
N PRO A 612 -38.83 21.51 5.99
CA PRO A 612 -40.01 21.16 6.77
C PRO A 612 -39.69 20.44 8.08
N GLU A 613 -40.61 20.55 9.03
CA GLU A 613 -40.71 19.60 10.14
C GLU A 613 -41.28 18.28 9.63
N VAL A 614 -40.58 17.17 9.84
CA VAL A 614 -40.97 15.83 9.37
C VAL A 614 -41.42 14.98 10.56
N ASP A 615 -42.66 14.47 10.49
CA ASP A 615 -43.22 13.60 11.52
C ASP A 615 -42.87 12.12 11.24
N PHE A 616 -42.09 11.52 12.13
CA PHE A 616 -41.73 10.10 12.05
C PHE A 616 -42.69 9.17 12.81
N TYR A 617 -43.79 9.69 13.34
CA TYR A 617 -44.83 8.85 13.94
C TYR A 617 -45.47 7.90 12.92
N ALA A 618 -45.74 6.67 13.37
CA ALA A 618 -46.66 5.75 12.72
C ALA A 618 -47.22 4.78 13.77
N ALA A 619 -48.48 4.36 13.63
CA ALA A 619 -49.11 3.41 14.57
C ALA A 619 -48.36 2.07 14.68
N LYS A 620 -47.64 1.66 13.62
CA LYS A 620 -46.79 0.47 13.58
C LYS A 620 -45.40 0.83 13.07
N ARG A 621 -44.41 0.04 13.49
CA ARG A 621 -43.02 0.13 13.01
C ARG A 621 -43.00 -0.13 11.50
N LYS A 622 -42.37 0.76 10.74
CA LYS A 622 -42.13 0.59 9.30
C LYS A 622 -40.93 1.41 8.84
N CYS A 623 -40.24 0.94 7.80
CA CYS A 623 -39.21 1.75 7.16
C CYS A 623 -39.83 2.93 6.42
N ALA A 624 -39.17 4.08 6.51
CA ALA A 624 -39.41 5.27 5.72
C ALA A 624 -38.11 5.62 5.02
N LEU A 625 -38.13 5.64 3.69
CA LEU A 625 -36.95 5.84 2.86
C LEU A 625 -37.04 7.20 2.18
N ASP A 626 -35.89 7.86 2.00
CA ASP A 626 -35.78 9.12 1.26
C ASP A 626 -36.72 10.23 1.78
N GLU A 627 -36.94 10.32 3.09
CA GLU A 627 -37.76 11.39 3.68
C GLU A 627 -37.01 12.72 3.55
N TYR A 628 -37.56 13.64 2.75
CA TYR A 628 -36.95 14.93 2.47
C TYR A 628 -36.83 15.80 3.72
N ILE A 629 -35.63 16.32 4.00
CA ILE A 629 -35.37 17.22 5.12
C ILE A 629 -35.07 18.64 4.66
N ALA A 630 -34.15 18.82 3.73
CA ALA A 630 -33.71 20.16 3.32
C ALA A 630 -33.00 20.13 1.97
N THR A 631 -32.84 21.30 1.37
CA THR A 631 -31.92 21.53 0.26
C THR A 631 -30.91 22.59 0.67
N LEU A 632 -29.63 22.25 0.63
CA LEU A 632 -28.55 23.07 1.19
C LEU A 632 -27.42 23.25 0.20
N ASN A 633 -26.71 24.38 0.30
CA ASN A 633 -25.39 24.50 -0.30
C ASN A 633 -24.39 23.95 0.73
N LEU A 634 -23.70 22.88 0.38
CA LEU A 634 -22.74 22.20 1.26
C LEU A 634 -21.33 22.33 0.67
N ALA A 635 -20.32 22.34 1.54
CA ALA A 635 -18.92 22.46 1.16
C ALA A 635 -18.32 21.10 0.76
N GLU A 636 -17.21 21.12 0.02
CA GLU A 636 -16.34 19.93 -0.08
C GLU A 636 -15.72 19.64 1.30
N GLY A 637 -15.63 18.35 1.65
CA GLY A 637 -15.11 17.91 2.94
C GLY A 637 -16.20 17.78 4.01
N PRO A 638 -15.86 17.87 5.30
CA PRO A 638 -16.79 17.61 6.40
C PRO A 638 -17.85 18.71 6.53
N ASN A 639 -19.12 18.29 6.57
CA ASN A 639 -20.27 19.16 6.83
C ASN A 639 -21.00 18.70 8.09
N LYS A 640 -21.29 19.63 9.00
CA LYS A 640 -22.05 19.36 10.23
C LYS A 640 -23.54 19.49 9.97
N LEU A 641 -24.26 18.37 10.05
CA LEU A 641 -25.71 18.33 9.82
C LEU A 641 -26.44 18.15 11.16
N LEU A 642 -27.09 19.22 11.62
CA LEU A 642 -27.78 19.28 12.92
C LEU A 642 -29.27 18.99 12.78
N PHE A 643 -29.74 17.94 13.43
CA PHE A 643 -31.14 17.55 13.49
C PHE A 643 -31.67 17.72 14.91
N LYS A 644 -32.86 18.30 15.06
CA LYS A 644 -33.53 18.49 16.36
C LYS A 644 -34.87 17.77 16.40
N LEU A 645 -35.22 17.23 17.58
CA LEU A 645 -36.55 16.71 17.90
C LEU A 645 -37.43 17.88 18.36
N THR A 646 -38.19 18.45 17.43
CA THR A 646 -38.98 19.69 17.65
C THR A 646 -40.30 19.44 18.39
N GLY A 647 -40.75 18.19 18.43
CA GLY A 647 -41.97 17.79 19.11
C GLY A 647 -42.34 16.35 18.80
N LYS A 648 -43.60 15.99 18.98
CA LYS A 648 -44.12 14.67 18.63
C LYS A 648 -45.59 14.75 18.18
N HIS A 649 -46.04 13.77 17.42
CA HIS A 649 -47.46 13.57 17.13
C HIS A 649 -48.26 13.39 18.43
N ALA A 650 -49.54 13.78 18.44
CA ALA A 650 -50.40 13.69 19.62
C ALA A 650 -50.53 12.24 20.15
N GLU A 651 -50.58 11.27 19.24
CA GLU A 651 -50.65 9.84 19.55
C GLU A 651 -49.28 9.20 19.80
N SER A 652 -48.19 9.96 19.68
CA SER A 652 -46.86 9.40 19.90
C SER A 652 -46.58 9.18 21.39
N GLN A 653 -46.16 7.95 21.69
CA GLN A 653 -45.82 7.49 23.03
C GLN A 653 -44.44 8.00 23.48
N GLY A 654 -43.65 8.62 22.60
CA GLY A 654 -42.28 9.03 22.90
C GLY A 654 -41.76 10.18 22.04
N LEU A 655 -40.56 10.65 22.39
CA LEU A 655 -39.80 11.63 21.62
C LEU A 655 -38.53 10.90 21.14
N GLY A 656 -38.50 10.49 19.88
CA GLY A 656 -37.44 9.62 19.37
C GLY A 656 -37.17 9.76 17.88
N LEU A 657 -35.99 9.32 17.48
CA LEU A 657 -35.58 9.20 16.08
C LEU A 657 -34.79 7.91 15.92
N ASP A 658 -35.29 7.01 15.07
CA ASP A 658 -34.57 5.83 14.61
C ASP A 658 -34.05 6.04 13.19
N LEU A 659 -32.78 6.40 13.08
CA LEU A 659 -32.12 6.80 11.85
C LEU A 659 -31.29 5.63 11.28
N THR A 660 -31.55 5.28 10.02
CA THR A 660 -30.78 4.29 9.28
C THR A 660 -29.67 4.97 8.49
N ASN A 661 -30.04 5.92 7.62
CA ASN A 661 -29.09 6.62 6.75
C ASN A 661 -29.37 8.12 6.69
N ILE A 662 -28.31 8.91 6.55
CA ILE A 662 -28.37 10.28 6.07
C ILE A 662 -27.95 10.27 4.61
N ILE A 663 -28.70 10.93 3.75
CA ILE A 663 -28.45 10.91 2.32
C ILE A 663 -28.31 12.32 1.78
N CYS A 664 -27.19 12.57 1.12
CA CYS A 664 -26.91 13.80 0.39
C CYS A 664 -26.89 13.49 -1.10
N GLU A 665 -27.83 14.06 -1.85
CA GLU A 665 -27.93 13.89 -3.30
C GLU A 665 -27.69 15.22 -4.00
N ARG A 666 -26.65 15.29 -4.82
CA ARG A 666 -26.26 16.48 -5.56
C ARG A 666 -27.28 16.80 -6.65
N LEU A 667 -27.69 18.07 -6.75
CA LEU A 667 -28.74 18.54 -7.66
C LEU A 667 -28.21 19.29 -8.89
N ASP A 668 -26.96 19.74 -8.87
CA ASP A 668 -26.33 20.57 -9.89
C ASP A 668 -25.23 19.86 -10.69
#